data_AF-A0A804JCF4-F1
#
_entry.id   AF-A0A804JCF4-F1
#
_cell.length_a   1.000
_cell.length_b   1.000
_cell.length_c   1.000
_cell.angle_alpha   90.00
_cell.angle_beta   90.00
_cell.angle_gamma   90.00
#
_symmetry.space_group_name_H-M   'P 1'
#
loop_
_entity.id
_entity.type
_entity.pdbx_description
1 polymer ?
#
loop_
_entity_poly.entity_id
_entity_poly.type
_entity_poly.pdbx_seq_one_letter_code
_entity_poly.pdbx_strand_id
1 'polypeptide(L)'
;MPWLAVPFADSDTRERLHDHFGSFEEYYPAQLIIYDASIGMVVNEEGLRAVAKYGVNGYPFTVKRFYELEAAAKKERSLRSLLVSPSRDYLISNDGSKVAVSDLEGKIVAFYFWYNIPDKYGRPNKLTLVLAEIYRKLKEAGESFEVVLVPLDDDKSSYEQGLASMPWLAIPFEDEGCEKLVRYFELWPFQLPTVLVIGADGKIMLKNYDRLISKYGVLAWEAFPFSKEQLDLLPEKAKAAQTLESLLVAGDLDYVIGKEGLKVPVKELVGKTILFFFAMSDSFHCQKFLPKLIEAYHKIKRMDSAFEVIFVPMGYMDSGAFEFFFRMPWLAVPVDDDRIGSLENTLEAHYVNTLVVIGPTGQTITKNAATSLKMYGADAYPFSEERIKEVEMAQTLESLLVAGDLDYVIGKEGLKVPVKELVGKTILLFFSIRRSGTCRGFLTHLIEEYHKIKHMDSAFEVVNISMDKDQDSFEEFFSGMPWLSLPFGDERKKSLKRTFQADIIYPSLVAIGPTGRTSTRNAMHSLATHGADAYPFSEERIKELDQKIDEMAKGWPEKRKHEQHKHGKLEWSCLHGLYMCRDCHKIGSGWCYLCSMCSFGLHPKCAPKEEKKEEEEHDEGSECDGEVYNDFEDSEDSEDSEDFEDSEDSE
;
A
#
# COMPACT_ATOMS: atom_id res chain seq x y z
N MET A 1 5.49 -41.56 -32.80
CA MET A 1 5.75 -40.20 -33.33
C MET A 1 6.58 -40.32 -34.60
N PRO A 2 6.28 -39.60 -35.68
CA PRO A 2 7.01 -39.66 -36.95
C PRO A 2 8.25 -38.74 -37.01
N TRP A 3 8.80 -38.34 -35.86
CA TRP A 3 9.90 -37.38 -35.80
C TRP A 3 11.25 -38.06 -35.63
N LEU A 4 12.27 -37.52 -36.31
CA LEU A 4 13.65 -37.90 -36.07
C LEU A 4 14.11 -37.28 -34.74
N ALA A 5 14.79 -38.08 -33.92
CA ALA A 5 15.30 -37.65 -32.62
C ALA A 5 16.82 -37.81 -32.58
N VAL A 6 17.49 -36.88 -31.89
CA VAL A 6 18.89 -37.07 -31.50
C VAL A 6 18.95 -38.24 -30.51
N PRO A 7 19.77 -39.28 -30.75
CA PRO A 7 19.84 -40.43 -29.85
C PRO A 7 20.20 -40.02 -28.43
N PHE A 8 19.59 -40.66 -27.43
CA PHE A 8 19.89 -40.39 -26.02
C PHE A 8 21.36 -40.65 -25.66
N ALA A 9 22.07 -41.51 -26.39
CA ALA A 9 23.48 -41.78 -26.17
C ALA A 9 24.41 -40.64 -26.67
N ASP A 10 23.93 -39.73 -27.52
CA ASP A 10 24.70 -38.59 -28.02
C ASP A 10 24.51 -37.40 -27.07
N SER A 11 25.26 -37.40 -25.96
CA SER A 11 25.26 -36.30 -24.97
C SER A 11 25.77 -34.99 -25.58
N ASP A 12 26.85 -35.06 -26.35
CA ASP A 12 27.57 -33.88 -26.83
C ASP A 12 26.71 -33.07 -27.80
N THR A 13 25.96 -33.73 -28.70
CA THR A 13 25.03 -33.03 -29.58
C THR A 13 23.87 -32.41 -28.79
N ARG A 14 23.36 -33.08 -27.75
CA ARG A 14 22.28 -32.55 -26.91
C ARG A 14 22.74 -31.36 -26.07
N GLU A 15 23.93 -31.39 -25.49
CA GLU A 15 24.55 -30.26 -24.77
C GLU A 15 24.80 -29.09 -25.70
N ARG A 16 25.39 -29.30 -26.89
CA ARG A 16 25.58 -28.21 -27.86
C ARG A 16 24.27 -27.57 -28.29
N LEU A 17 23.21 -28.36 -28.51
CA LEU A 17 21.89 -27.82 -28.83
C LEU A 17 21.29 -27.06 -27.63
N HIS A 18 21.51 -27.55 -26.41
CA HIS A 18 21.11 -26.88 -25.18
C HIS A 18 21.83 -25.53 -25.00
N ASP A 19 23.15 -25.48 -25.14
CA ASP A 19 23.93 -24.25 -25.02
C ASP A 19 23.62 -23.25 -26.14
N HIS A 20 23.36 -23.76 -27.35
CA HIS A 20 23.11 -22.91 -28.51
C HIS A 20 21.70 -22.31 -28.51
N PHE A 21 20.73 -22.98 -27.92
CA PHE A 21 19.32 -22.57 -27.94
C PHE A 21 18.72 -22.26 -26.55
N GLY A 22 19.47 -22.44 -25.46
CA GLY A 22 18.91 -22.48 -24.12
C GLY A 22 19.42 -21.44 -23.13
N SER A 23 18.50 -20.59 -22.66
CA SER A 23 18.36 -20.28 -21.24
C SER A 23 16.98 -20.80 -20.83
N PHE A 24 16.92 -21.69 -19.84
CA PHE A 24 15.69 -22.37 -19.43
C PHE A 24 15.10 -21.61 -18.25
N GLU A 25 14.03 -20.85 -18.47
CA GLU A 25 13.18 -20.43 -17.36
C GLU A 25 12.46 -21.68 -16.82
N GLU A 26 12.49 -21.88 -15.50
CA GLU A 26 11.93 -23.03 -14.75
C GLU A 26 10.45 -23.37 -15.07
N TYR A 27 9.74 -22.52 -15.83
CA TYR A 27 8.29 -22.59 -16.03
C TYR A 27 7.82 -23.13 -17.39
N TYR A 28 8.71 -23.37 -18.37
CA TYR A 28 8.30 -23.88 -19.70
C TYR A 28 9.06 -25.16 -20.09
N PRO A 29 8.48 -26.36 -19.87
CA PRO A 29 9.16 -27.64 -20.07
C PRO A 29 9.38 -28.05 -21.54
N ALA A 30 8.87 -27.28 -22.53
CA ALA A 30 9.03 -27.57 -23.95
C ALA A 30 9.23 -26.29 -24.78
N GLN A 31 10.20 -26.30 -25.70
CA GLN A 31 10.42 -25.25 -26.70
C GLN A 31 10.32 -25.85 -28.11
N LEU A 32 9.83 -25.06 -29.07
CA LEU A 32 9.80 -25.41 -30.48
C LEU A 32 10.41 -24.26 -31.28
N ILE A 33 11.55 -24.53 -31.91
CA ILE A 33 12.30 -23.57 -32.73
C ILE A 33 12.12 -23.96 -34.20
N ILE A 34 11.82 -22.98 -35.05
CA ILE A 34 11.68 -23.17 -36.49
C ILE A 34 13.01 -22.79 -37.14
N TYR A 35 13.68 -23.77 -37.73
CA TYR A 35 14.96 -23.62 -38.41
C TYR A 35 14.80 -23.85 -39.90
N ASP A 36 15.30 -22.92 -40.72
CA ASP A 36 15.30 -23.06 -42.17
C ASP A 36 16.66 -23.61 -42.63
N ALA A 37 16.68 -24.90 -42.98
CA ALA A 37 17.88 -25.61 -43.42
C ALA A 37 18.44 -25.11 -44.75
N SER A 38 17.65 -24.40 -45.57
CA SER A 38 18.10 -23.88 -46.86
C SER A 38 18.98 -22.63 -46.71
N ILE A 39 18.73 -21.84 -45.67
CA ILE A 39 19.50 -20.62 -45.35
C ILE A 39 20.38 -20.78 -44.10
N GLY A 40 20.23 -21.88 -43.37
CA GLY A 40 21.06 -22.21 -42.21
C GLY A 40 20.79 -21.35 -40.97
N MET A 41 19.57 -20.81 -40.83
CA MET A 41 19.23 -19.88 -39.74
C MET A 41 17.92 -20.25 -39.04
N VAL A 42 17.81 -19.86 -37.76
CA VAL A 42 16.55 -19.85 -37.03
C VAL A 42 15.65 -18.77 -37.63
N VAL A 43 14.44 -19.15 -38.03
CA VAL A 43 13.45 -18.24 -38.62
C VAL A 43 12.32 -17.88 -37.67
N ASN A 44 12.20 -18.60 -36.54
CA ASN A 44 11.30 -18.28 -35.43
C ASN A 44 11.67 -19.05 -34.14
N GLU A 45 12.07 -18.32 -33.10
CA GLU A 45 12.34 -18.87 -31.76
C GLU A 45 11.05 -19.11 -30.96
N GLU A 46 9.96 -18.41 -31.30
CA GLU A 46 8.61 -18.60 -30.73
C GLU A 46 7.78 -19.60 -31.55
N GLY A 47 8.42 -20.61 -32.14
CA GLY A 47 7.74 -21.61 -32.98
C GLY A 47 6.60 -22.31 -32.26
N LEU A 48 6.76 -22.56 -30.95
CA LEU A 48 5.71 -23.13 -30.11
C LEU A 48 4.46 -22.24 -30.09
N ARG A 49 4.63 -20.93 -29.87
CA ARG A 49 3.53 -19.96 -29.86
C ARG A 49 2.89 -19.85 -31.25
N ALA A 50 3.67 -19.85 -32.32
CA ALA A 50 3.17 -19.78 -33.69
C ALA A 50 2.33 -21.01 -34.06
N VAL A 51 2.81 -22.23 -33.75
CA VAL A 51 2.08 -23.49 -33.97
C VAL A 51 0.86 -23.57 -33.07
N ALA A 52 1.00 -23.24 -31.79
CA ALA A 52 -0.09 -23.27 -30.82
C ALA A 52 -1.21 -22.29 -31.17
N LYS A 53 -0.90 -21.12 -31.75
CA LYS A 53 -1.89 -20.08 -32.06
C LYS A 53 -2.52 -20.23 -33.45
N TYR A 54 -1.76 -20.64 -34.45
CA TYR A 54 -2.20 -20.63 -35.84
C TYR A 54 -2.26 -22.00 -36.52
N GLY A 55 -1.82 -23.07 -35.84
CA GLY A 55 -1.80 -24.43 -36.40
C GLY A 55 -1.15 -24.45 -37.79
N VAL A 56 -1.75 -25.19 -38.73
CA VAL A 56 -1.25 -25.28 -40.12
C VAL A 56 -1.20 -23.92 -40.84
N ASN A 57 -2.07 -22.97 -40.48
CA ASN A 57 -2.10 -21.65 -41.12
C ASN A 57 -0.85 -20.81 -40.82
N GLY A 58 -0.17 -21.17 -39.72
CA GLY A 58 1.10 -20.60 -39.31
C GLY A 58 2.24 -20.89 -40.29
N TYR A 59 2.16 -21.96 -41.10
CA TYR A 59 3.20 -22.32 -42.08
C TYR A 59 3.50 -21.16 -43.04
N PRO A 60 4.79 -20.83 -43.32
CA PRO A 60 6.02 -21.55 -42.96
C PRO A 60 6.58 -21.28 -41.55
N PHE A 61 5.76 -20.77 -40.63
CA PHE A 61 6.07 -20.47 -39.23
C PHE A 61 7.18 -19.43 -39.02
N THR A 62 7.46 -18.62 -40.04
CA THR A 62 8.38 -17.50 -39.93
C THR A 62 7.81 -16.39 -39.04
N VAL A 63 8.68 -15.62 -38.40
CA VAL A 63 8.28 -14.42 -37.63
C VAL A 63 7.43 -13.47 -38.47
N LYS A 64 7.76 -13.29 -39.75
CA LYS A 64 6.98 -12.47 -40.69
C LYS A 64 5.56 -13.02 -40.87
N ARG A 65 5.41 -14.32 -41.14
CA ARG A 65 4.08 -14.95 -41.30
C ARG A 65 3.27 -14.87 -40.02
N PHE A 66 3.92 -15.04 -38.87
CA PHE A 66 3.30 -14.86 -37.56
C PHE A 66 2.75 -13.43 -37.41
N TYR A 67 3.56 -12.40 -37.68
CA TYR A 67 3.09 -11.00 -37.62
C TYR A 67 2.02 -10.64 -38.66
N GLU A 68 2.06 -11.24 -39.85
CA GLU A 68 0.99 -11.09 -40.86
C GLU A 68 -0.34 -11.66 -40.36
N LEU A 69 -0.30 -12.84 -39.75
CA LEU A 69 -1.47 -13.48 -39.14
C LEU A 69 -1.97 -12.70 -37.91
N GLU A 70 -1.07 -12.19 -37.08
CA GLU A 70 -1.41 -11.28 -35.99
C GLU A 70 -2.07 -10.01 -36.50
N ALA A 71 -1.55 -9.40 -37.58
CA ALA A 71 -2.11 -8.20 -38.17
C ALA A 71 -3.48 -8.47 -38.82
N ALA A 72 -3.66 -9.62 -39.48
CA ALA A 72 -4.94 -10.05 -40.04
C ALA A 72 -5.96 -10.35 -38.93
N ALA A 73 -5.58 -11.08 -37.89
CA ALA A 73 -6.42 -11.35 -36.72
C ALA A 73 -6.77 -10.07 -35.94
N LYS A 74 -5.88 -9.06 -35.93
CA LYS A 74 -6.18 -7.72 -35.39
C LYS A 74 -7.15 -6.92 -36.26
N LYS A 75 -7.23 -7.19 -37.57
CA LYS A 75 -8.17 -6.57 -38.51
C LYS A 75 -9.55 -7.26 -38.51
N GLU A 76 -9.61 -8.58 -38.38
CA GLU A 76 -10.86 -9.36 -38.28
C GLU A 76 -11.32 -9.56 -36.83
N ARG A 77 -11.48 -8.47 -36.07
CA ARG A 77 -12.06 -8.52 -34.71
C ARG A 77 -13.58 -8.54 -34.81
N SER A 78 -14.17 -9.71 -35.02
CA SER A 78 -15.62 -9.89 -34.94
C SER A 78 -15.95 -11.02 -33.98
N LEU A 79 -17.14 -10.99 -33.38
CA LEU A 79 -17.62 -12.11 -32.57
C LEU A 79 -17.61 -13.43 -33.36
N ARG A 80 -17.87 -13.34 -34.67
CA ARG A 80 -17.83 -14.49 -35.58
C ARG A 80 -16.43 -15.11 -35.67
N SER A 81 -15.35 -14.33 -35.75
CA SER A 81 -13.99 -14.88 -35.85
C SER A 81 -13.49 -15.49 -34.52
N LEU A 82 -14.02 -15.02 -33.40
CA LEU A 82 -13.73 -15.55 -32.07
C LEU A 82 -14.46 -16.86 -31.81
N LEU A 83 -15.76 -16.90 -32.11
CA LEU A 83 -16.60 -18.04 -31.81
C LEU A 83 -16.57 -19.09 -32.93
N VAL A 84 -16.78 -18.72 -34.19
CA VAL A 84 -16.96 -19.69 -35.29
C VAL A 84 -15.67 -20.46 -35.57
N SER A 85 -15.81 -21.79 -35.69
CA SER A 85 -14.79 -22.71 -36.17
C SER A 85 -15.26 -23.37 -37.48
N PRO A 86 -14.37 -24.00 -38.26
CA PRO A 86 -14.77 -24.76 -39.45
C PRO A 86 -15.81 -25.86 -39.16
N SER A 87 -15.86 -26.35 -37.92
CA SER A 87 -16.74 -27.43 -37.46
C SER A 87 -18.02 -26.94 -36.75
N ARG A 88 -18.10 -25.68 -36.31
CA ARG A 88 -19.20 -25.19 -35.47
C ARG A 88 -19.43 -23.68 -35.58
N ASP A 89 -20.69 -23.32 -35.80
CA ASP A 89 -21.21 -21.95 -35.89
C ASP A 89 -22.37 -21.64 -34.90
N TYR A 90 -22.59 -22.51 -33.91
CA TYR A 90 -23.69 -22.41 -32.94
C TYR A 90 -23.22 -22.57 -31.48
N LEU A 91 -23.81 -21.84 -30.55
CA LEU A 91 -23.66 -22.02 -29.10
C LEU A 91 -24.80 -22.90 -28.56
N ILE A 92 -24.71 -23.35 -27.31
CA ILE A 92 -25.78 -24.08 -26.63
C ILE A 92 -26.34 -23.27 -25.47
N SER A 93 -27.66 -23.30 -25.28
CA SER A 93 -28.33 -22.78 -24.08
C SER A 93 -28.42 -23.84 -22.98
N ASN A 94 -28.88 -23.43 -21.80
CA ASN A 94 -29.00 -24.29 -20.62
C ASN A 94 -30.03 -25.44 -20.76
N ASP A 95 -30.97 -25.34 -21.69
CA ASP A 95 -31.92 -26.39 -22.07
C ASP A 95 -31.39 -27.31 -23.18
N GLY A 96 -30.15 -27.07 -23.65
CA GLY A 96 -29.51 -27.81 -24.74
C GLY A 96 -29.89 -27.33 -26.14
N SER A 97 -30.69 -26.28 -26.28
CA SER A 97 -31.05 -25.72 -27.59
C SER A 97 -29.83 -25.07 -28.26
N LYS A 98 -29.77 -25.16 -29.60
CA LYS A 98 -28.69 -24.56 -30.39
C LYS A 98 -29.06 -23.12 -30.78
N VAL A 99 -28.16 -22.18 -30.53
CA VAL A 99 -28.30 -20.75 -30.86
C VAL A 99 -27.22 -20.37 -31.87
N ALA A 100 -27.59 -19.73 -32.98
CA ALA A 100 -26.62 -19.38 -34.01
C ALA A 100 -25.69 -18.25 -33.52
N VAL A 101 -24.39 -18.32 -33.84
CA VAL A 101 -23.45 -17.25 -33.46
C VAL A 101 -23.82 -15.90 -34.11
N SER A 102 -24.47 -15.92 -35.27
CA SER A 102 -25.01 -14.72 -35.92
C SER A 102 -26.03 -13.98 -35.05
N ASP A 103 -26.73 -14.68 -34.15
CA ASP A 103 -27.73 -14.07 -33.27
C ASP A 103 -27.10 -13.21 -32.17
N LEU A 104 -25.77 -13.27 -32.02
CA LEU A 104 -24.98 -12.44 -31.11
C LEU A 104 -24.40 -11.20 -31.81
N GLU A 105 -24.51 -11.08 -33.14
CA GLU A 105 -24.02 -9.91 -33.87
C GLU A 105 -24.75 -8.64 -33.39
N GLY A 106 -23.97 -7.58 -33.13
CA GLY A 106 -24.50 -6.32 -32.59
C GLY A 106 -24.72 -6.30 -31.06
N LYS A 107 -24.49 -7.41 -30.36
CA LYS A 107 -24.60 -7.48 -28.89
C LYS A 107 -23.25 -7.25 -28.21
N ILE A 108 -23.27 -6.72 -27.00
CA ILE A 108 -22.12 -6.79 -26.09
C ILE A 108 -22.09 -8.20 -25.49
N VAL A 109 -20.95 -8.88 -25.56
CA VAL A 109 -20.80 -10.28 -25.14
C VAL A 109 -19.74 -10.39 -24.06
N ALA A 110 -20.09 -10.94 -22.90
CA ALA A 110 -19.15 -11.30 -21.86
C ALA A 110 -18.73 -12.77 -21.98
N PHE A 111 -17.44 -13.02 -22.22
CA PHE A 111 -16.84 -14.33 -22.11
C PHE A 111 -16.55 -14.66 -20.65
N TYR A 112 -17.20 -15.70 -20.13
CA TYR A 112 -16.96 -16.19 -18.79
C TYR A 112 -16.09 -17.45 -18.85
N PHE A 113 -14.80 -17.30 -18.56
CA PHE A 113 -13.84 -18.40 -18.51
C PHE A 113 -13.97 -19.10 -17.17
N TRP A 114 -14.45 -20.34 -17.20
CA TRP A 114 -14.98 -21.01 -16.02
C TRP A 114 -14.35 -22.38 -15.81
N TYR A 115 -14.02 -22.64 -14.54
CA TYR A 115 -13.79 -23.96 -13.98
C TYR A 115 -14.89 -24.24 -12.95
N ASN A 116 -15.41 -25.46 -12.94
CA ASN A 116 -16.28 -25.99 -11.90
C ASN A 116 -15.45 -26.33 -10.67
N ILE A 117 -14.99 -25.30 -9.98
CA ILE A 117 -14.38 -25.45 -8.67
C ILE A 117 -15.45 -25.00 -7.67
N PRO A 118 -16.24 -25.94 -7.11
CA PRO A 118 -17.05 -25.63 -5.95
C PRO A 118 -16.14 -25.09 -4.85
N ASP A 119 -16.68 -24.22 -4.00
CA ASP A 119 -15.94 -23.83 -2.81
C ASP A 119 -15.72 -25.06 -1.89
N LYS A 120 -14.96 -24.87 -0.81
CA LYS A 120 -14.68 -25.94 0.16
C LYS A 120 -15.93 -26.59 0.80
N TYR A 121 -17.11 -26.02 0.61
CA TYR A 121 -18.40 -26.49 1.09
C TYR A 121 -19.32 -27.04 -0.02
N GLY A 122 -18.82 -27.15 -1.25
CA GLY A 122 -19.61 -27.63 -2.38
C GLY A 122 -20.58 -26.62 -2.96
N ARG A 123 -20.46 -25.32 -2.65
CA ARG A 123 -21.36 -24.27 -3.11
C ARG A 123 -20.94 -23.70 -4.48
N PRO A 124 -21.89 -23.19 -5.29
CA PRO A 124 -21.59 -22.52 -6.55
C PRO A 124 -20.69 -21.29 -6.37
N ASN A 125 -19.84 -21.02 -7.35
CA ASN A 125 -18.91 -19.89 -7.31
C ASN A 125 -19.66 -18.55 -7.21
N LYS A 126 -19.28 -17.70 -6.24
CA LYS A 126 -19.89 -16.38 -6.00
C LYS A 126 -19.89 -15.48 -7.24
N LEU A 127 -18.82 -15.51 -8.03
CA LEU A 127 -18.75 -14.76 -9.29
C LEU A 127 -19.90 -15.18 -10.22
N THR A 128 -20.20 -16.48 -10.30
CA THR A 128 -21.32 -17.01 -11.09
C THR A 128 -22.66 -16.48 -10.58
N LEU A 129 -22.89 -16.51 -9.26
CA LEU A 129 -24.14 -16.05 -8.67
C LEU A 129 -24.41 -14.57 -8.94
N VAL A 130 -23.41 -13.71 -8.70
CA VAL A 130 -23.54 -12.26 -8.91
C VAL A 130 -23.64 -11.94 -10.41
N LEU A 131 -22.87 -12.62 -11.26
CA LEU A 131 -22.96 -12.45 -12.72
C LEU A 131 -24.35 -12.86 -13.24
N ALA A 132 -24.96 -13.91 -12.71
CA ALA A 132 -26.31 -14.33 -13.08
C ALA A 132 -27.37 -13.28 -12.72
N GLU A 133 -27.24 -12.65 -11.55
CA GLU A 133 -28.12 -11.55 -11.16
C GLU A 133 -27.93 -10.31 -12.04
N ILE A 134 -26.68 -9.93 -12.33
CA ILE A 134 -26.35 -8.84 -13.27
C ILE A 134 -26.94 -9.12 -14.65
N TYR A 135 -26.75 -10.34 -15.17
CA TYR A 135 -27.28 -10.76 -16.45
C TYR A 135 -28.80 -10.60 -16.51
N ARG A 136 -29.51 -11.10 -15.49
CA ARG A 136 -30.97 -10.97 -15.40
C ARG A 136 -31.41 -9.50 -15.38
N LYS A 137 -30.74 -8.64 -14.61
CA LYS A 137 -31.03 -7.19 -14.60
C LYS A 137 -30.87 -6.54 -15.98
N LEU A 138 -29.79 -6.88 -16.69
CA LEU A 138 -29.56 -6.36 -18.04
C LEU A 138 -30.62 -6.85 -19.03
N LYS A 139 -31.02 -8.13 -18.94
CA LYS A 139 -32.13 -8.67 -19.75
C LYS A 139 -33.47 -8.03 -19.43
N GLU A 140 -33.80 -7.83 -18.15
CA GLU A 140 -35.01 -7.16 -17.70
C GLU A 140 -35.06 -5.68 -18.15
N ALA A 141 -33.90 -5.01 -18.21
CA ALA A 141 -33.77 -3.67 -18.75
C ALA A 141 -33.84 -3.61 -20.29
N GLY A 142 -33.89 -4.76 -20.98
CA GLY A 142 -33.92 -4.83 -22.44
C GLY A 142 -32.57 -4.57 -23.11
N GLU A 143 -31.47 -4.64 -22.36
CA GLU A 143 -30.14 -4.34 -22.87
C GLU A 143 -29.61 -5.45 -23.79
N SER A 144 -28.88 -5.04 -24.82
CA SER A 144 -28.28 -5.93 -25.82
C SER A 144 -26.98 -6.57 -25.28
N PHE A 145 -27.14 -7.43 -24.29
CA PHE A 145 -26.05 -8.08 -23.57
C PHE A 145 -26.21 -9.60 -23.58
N GLU A 146 -25.13 -10.35 -23.77
CA GLU A 146 -25.11 -11.82 -23.66
C GLU A 146 -23.89 -12.30 -22.88
N VAL A 147 -24.02 -13.42 -22.17
CA VAL A 147 -22.88 -14.10 -21.54
C VAL A 147 -22.64 -15.40 -22.32
N VAL A 148 -21.37 -15.68 -22.60
CA VAL A 148 -20.94 -16.95 -23.21
C VAL A 148 -19.96 -17.62 -22.25
N LEU A 149 -20.39 -18.73 -21.68
CA LEU A 149 -19.56 -19.62 -20.89
C LEU A 149 -18.52 -20.27 -21.79
N VAL A 150 -17.25 -20.12 -21.42
CA VAL A 150 -16.11 -20.82 -22.00
C VAL A 150 -15.70 -21.89 -20.98
N PRO A 151 -16.17 -23.13 -21.13
CA PRO A 151 -15.83 -24.20 -20.21
C PRO A 151 -14.36 -24.57 -20.35
N LEU A 152 -13.67 -24.64 -19.21
CA LEU A 152 -12.27 -25.07 -19.12
C LEU A 152 -12.13 -26.38 -18.33
N ASP A 153 -13.21 -26.95 -17.83
CA ASP A 153 -13.19 -28.25 -17.15
C ASP A 153 -13.05 -29.41 -18.12
N ASP A 154 -12.42 -30.46 -17.62
CA ASP A 154 -12.24 -31.73 -18.35
C ASP A 154 -13.37 -32.74 -18.03
N ASP A 155 -14.32 -32.41 -17.14
CA ASP A 155 -15.44 -33.27 -16.75
C ASP A 155 -16.78 -32.82 -17.32
N LYS A 156 -17.34 -33.67 -18.19
CA LYS A 156 -18.62 -33.42 -18.85
C LYS A 156 -19.78 -33.31 -17.87
N SER A 157 -19.79 -34.11 -16.82
CA SER A 157 -20.91 -34.12 -15.85
C SER A 157 -20.97 -32.80 -15.08
N SER A 158 -19.81 -32.31 -14.64
CA SER A 158 -19.60 -31.00 -14.02
C SER A 158 -20.07 -29.87 -14.92
N TYR A 159 -19.68 -29.90 -16.19
CA TYR A 159 -20.11 -28.93 -17.19
C TYR A 159 -21.64 -28.90 -17.34
N GLU A 160 -22.28 -30.06 -17.54
CA GLU A 160 -23.73 -30.14 -17.75
C GLU A 160 -24.51 -29.69 -16.52
N GLN A 161 -24.08 -30.09 -15.32
CA GLN A 161 -24.69 -29.65 -14.06
C GLN A 161 -24.53 -28.15 -13.84
N GLY A 162 -23.33 -27.62 -14.09
CA GLY A 162 -23.04 -26.19 -13.99
C GLY A 162 -23.90 -25.38 -14.95
N LEU A 163 -23.89 -25.73 -16.24
CA LEU A 163 -24.64 -25.03 -17.29
C LEU A 163 -26.16 -25.04 -17.03
N ALA A 164 -26.72 -26.14 -16.54
CA ALA A 164 -28.14 -26.24 -16.24
C ALA A 164 -28.63 -25.20 -15.22
N SER A 165 -27.73 -24.73 -14.34
CA SER A 165 -28.05 -23.71 -13.32
C SER A 165 -27.86 -22.26 -13.80
N MET A 166 -27.24 -22.07 -14.98
CA MET A 166 -26.86 -20.76 -15.49
C MET A 166 -27.87 -20.22 -16.52
N PRO A 167 -28.12 -18.90 -16.58
CA PRO A 167 -29.15 -18.31 -17.46
C PRO A 167 -28.65 -17.97 -18.88
N TRP A 168 -27.45 -18.38 -19.26
CA TRP A 168 -26.75 -17.89 -20.46
C TRP A 168 -26.28 -19.00 -21.40
N LEU A 169 -25.61 -18.61 -22.49
CA LEU A 169 -25.11 -19.51 -23.52
C LEU A 169 -23.75 -20.10 -23.15
N ALA A 170 -23.38 -21.22 -23.76
CA ALA A 170 -22.09 -21.86 -23.61
C ALA A 170 -21.51 -22.34 -24.94
N ILE A 171 -20.19 -22.40 -25.01
CA ILE A 171 -19.50 -23.20 -26.02
C ILE A 171 -19.70 -24.68 -25.67
N PRO A 172 -19.99 -25.56 -26.65
CA PRO A 172 -20.10 -26.99 -26.40
C PRO A 172 -18.87 -27.57 -25.68
N PHE A 173 -19.09 -28.57 -24.83
CA PHE A 173 -18.01 -29.30 -24.16
C PHE A 173 -17.01 -29.90 -25.17
N GLU A 174 -15.72 -29.89 -24.83
CA GLU A 174 -14.59 -30.35 -25.67
C GLU A 174 -14.39 -29.59 -27.01
N ASP A 175 -15.04 -28.44 -27.21
CA ASP A 175 -14.79 -27.63 -28.41
C ASP A 175 -13.38 -27.01 -28.37
N GLU A 176 -12.59 -27.24 -29.44
CA GLU A 176 -11.22 -26.71 -29.59
C GLU A 176 -11.17 -25.17 -29.53
N GLY A 177 -12.31 -24.48 -29.72
CA GLY A 177 -12.46 -23.05 -29.58
C GLY A 177 -12.18 -22.52 -28.18
N CYS A 178 -12.39 -23.32 -27.12
CA CYS A 178 -12.14 -22.89 -25.74
C CYS A 178 -10.66 -22.58 -25.50
N GLU A 179 -9.77 -23.52 -25.84
CA GLU A 179 -8.32 -23.31 -25.72
C GLU A 179 -7.82 -22.17 -26.62
N LYS A 180 -8.38 -22.06 -27.83
CA LYS A 180 -8.06 -20.96 -28.75
C LYS A 180 -8.36 -19.61 -28.11
N LEU A 181 -9.48 -19.47 -27.40
CA LEU A 181 -9.86 -18.22 -26.72
C LEU A 181 -8.91 -17.90 -25.55
N VAL A 182 -8.57 -18.88 -24.72
CA VAL A 182 -7.59 -18.70 -23.62
C VAL A 182 -6.25 -18.18 -24.16
N ARG A 183 -5.75 -18.78 -25.24
CA ARG A 183 -4.51 -18.35 -25.91
C ARG A 183 -4.66 -16.98 -26.60
N TYR A 184 -5.81 -16.73 -27.23
CA TYR A 184 -6.08 -15.47 -27.93
C TYR A 184 -6.09 -14.28 -26.99
N PHE A 185 -6.68 -14.43 -25.81
CA PHE A 185 -6.76 -13.38 -24.79
C PHE A 185 -5.56 -13.36 -23.84
N GLU A 186 -4.60 -14.27 -24.03
CA GLU A 186 -3.38 -14.38 -23.21
C GLU A 186 -3.71 -14.55 -21.72
N LEU A 187 -4.71 -15.37 -21.42
CA LEU A 187 -5.12 -15.63 -20.03
C LEU A 187 -4.17 -16.62 -19.37
N TRP A 188 -3.69 -16.28 -18.18
CA TRP A 188 -2.88 -17.18 -17.37
C TRP A 188 -3.74 -17.96 -16.37
N PRO A 189 -3.32 -19.18 -15.96
CA PRO A 189 -4.08 -20.00 -15.03
C PRO A 189 -4.46 -19.30 -13.72
N PHE A 190 -3.59 -18.44 -13.18
CA PHE A 190 -3.85 -17.70 -11.94
C PHE A 190 -4.87 -16.56 -12.07
N GLN A 191 -5.28 -16.22 -13.30
CA GLN A 191 -6.32 -15.22 -13.56
C GLN A 191 -7.72 -15.84 -13.63
N LEU A 192 -7.82 -17.17 -13.62
CA LEU A 192 -9.08 -17.88 -13.79
C LEU A 192 -9.73 -18.20 -12.43
N PRO A 193 -11.07 -18.19 -12.34
CA PRO A 193 -12.04 -17.80 -13.37
C PRO A 193 -12.11 -16.28 -13.57
N THR A 194 -12.36 -15.83 -14.81
CA THR A 194 -12.43 -14.39 -15.17
C THR A 194 -13.56 -14.09 -16.15
N VAL A 195 -14.00 -12.83 -16.20
CA VAL A 195 -15.03 -12.35 -17.11
C VAL A 195 -14.46 -11.24 -17.99
N LEU A 196 -14.45 -11.47 -19.30
CA LEU A 196 -13.96 -10.53 -20.30
C LEU A 196 -15.11 -10.04 -21.18
N VAL A 197 -15.27 -8.73 -21.32
CA VAL A 197 -16.36 -8.10 -22.08
C VAL A 197 -15.88 -7.64 -23.46
N ILE A 198 -16.58 -8.09 -24.49
CA ILE A 198 -16.41 -7.75 -25.89
C ILE A 198 -17.56 -6.88 -26.37
N GLY A 199 -17.24 -5.78 -27.05
CA GLY A 199 -18.22 -4.90 -27.65
C GLY A 199 -18.87 -5.50 -28.90
N ALA A 200 -19.96 -4.88 -29.34
CA ALA A 200 -20.65 -5.24 -30.58
C ALA A 200 -19.73 -5.16 -31.83
N ASP A 201 -18.65 -4.37 -31.75
CA ASP A 201 -17.63 -4.23 -32.79
C ASP A 201 -16.52 -5.30 -32.70
N GLY A 202 -16.67 -6.30 -31.83
CA GLY A 202 -15.70 -7.38 -31.61
C GLY A 202 -14.43 -6.96 -30.86
N LYS A 203 -14.34 -5.72 -30.36
CA LYS A 203 -13.19 -5.27 -29.57
C LYS A 203 -13.39 -5.53 -28.08
N ILE A 204 -12.27 -5.73 -27.38
CA ILE A 204 -12.25 -5.85 -25.93
C ILE A 204 -12.62 -4.49 -25.32
N MET A 205 -13.68 -4.47 -24.51
CA MET A 205 -14.10 -3.30 -23.73
C MET A 205 -13.55 -3.36 -22.31
N LEU A 206 -13.58 -4.55 -21.68
CA LEU A 206 -13.15 -4.74 -20.30
C LEU A 206 -12.55 -6.12 -20.10
N LYS A 207 -11.28 -6.21 -19.68
CA LYS A 207 -10.59 -7.51 -19.50
C LYS A 207 -10.89 -8.21 -18.17
N ASN A 208 -11.16 -7.45 -17.11
CA ASN A 208 -11.25 -7.95 -15.73
C ASN A 208 -12.59 -7.58 -15.10
N TYR A 209 -13.71 -7.93 -15.74
CA TYR A 209 -15.03 -7.57 -15.24
C TYR A 209 -15.35 -8.26 -13.90
N ASP A 210 -14.79 -9.45 -13.66
CA ASP A 210 -14.81 -10.16 -12.37
C ASP A 210 -14.30 -9.30 -11.21
N ARG A 211 -13.28 -8.46 -11.41
CA ARG A 211 -12.79 -7.53 -10.37
C ARG A 211 -13.80 -6.44 -10.07
N LEU A 212 -14.50 -5.95 -11.10
CA LEU A 212 -15.57 -4.96 -10.94
C LEU A 212 -16.74 -5.56 -10.15
N ILE A 213 -17.14 -6.78 -10.50
CA ILE A 213 -18.15 -7.57 -9.79
C ILE A 213 -17.72 -7.83 -8.35
N SER A 214 -16.46 -8.19 -8.12
CA SER A 214 -15.93 -8.43 -6.76
C SER A 214 -15.96 -7.18 -5.89
N LYS A 215 -15.75 -6.00 -6.48
CA LYS A 215 -15.73 -4.73 -5.76
C LYS A 215 -17.14 -4.15 -5.52
N TYR A 216 -18.00 -4.18 -6.52
CA TYR A 216 -19.30 -3.50 -6.52
C TYR A 216 -20.51 -4.44 -6.46
N GLY A 217 -20.29 -5.75 -6.44
CA GLY A 217 -21.34 -6.77 -6.42
C GLY A 217 -22.28 -6.61 -7.62
N VAL A 218 -23.58 -6.76 -7.35
CA VAL A 218 -24.64 -6.63 -8.35
C VAL A 218 -24.65 -5.26 -9.00
N LEU A 219 -24.23 -4.20 -8.30
CA LEU A 219 -24.21 -2.82 -8.83
C LEU A 219 -23.28 -2.67 -10.04
N ALA A 220 -22.34 -3.60 -10.27
CA ALA A 220 -21.49 -3.61 -11.45
C ALA A 220 -22.27 -3.68 -12.78
N TRP A 221 -23.58 -3.98 -12.76
CA TRP A 221 -24.46 -3.86 -13.93
C TRP A 221 -24.62 -2.40 -14.42
N GLU A 222 -24.54 -1.41 -13.52
CA GLU A 222 -24.65 0.01 -13.88
C GLU A 222 -23.43 0.55 -14.64
N ALA A 223 -22.37 -0.26 -14.75
CA ALA A 223 -21.25 0.03 -15.62
C ALA A 223 -21.63 -0.09 -17.10
N PHE A 224 -22.72 -0.78 -17.45
CA PHE A 224 -23.17 -0.96 -18.83
C PHE A 224 -23.43 0.42 -19.51
N PRO A 225 -23.01 0.64 -20.78
CA PRO A 225 -22.40 -0.31 -21.72
C PRO A 225 -20.87 -0.40 -21.63
N PHE A 226 -20.29 -0.26 -20.44
CA PHE A 226 -18.84 -0.34 -20.14
C PHE A 226 -18.01 0.73 -20.84
N SER A 227 -18.59 1.92 -21.05
CA SER A 227 -17.82 3.09 -21.48
C SER A 227 -16.95 3.59 -20.34
N LYS A 228 -15.89 4.33 -20.67
CA LYS A 228 -15.01 4.93 -19.66
C LYS A 228 -15.80 5.81 -18.69
N GLU A 229 -16.75 6.60 -19.21
CA GLU A 229 -17.60 7.48 -18.42
C GLU A 229 -18.48 6.71 -17.42
N GLN A 230 -19.08 5.59 -17.83
CA GLN A 230 -19.88 4.77 -16.90
C GLN A 230 -19.02 4.11 -15.83
N LEU A 231 -17.82 3.63 -16.20
CA LEU A 231 -16.87 3.06 -15.24
C LEU A 231 -16.37 4.10 -14.23
N ASP A 232 -16.13 5.33 -14.69
CA ASP A 232 -15.67 6.44 -13.85
C ASP A 232 -16.77 6.94 -12.88
N LEU A 233 -18.06 6.79 -13.24
CA LEU A 233 -19.21 7.15 -12.40
C LEU A 233 -19.60 6.07 -11.38
N LEU A 234 -19.17 4.83 -11.59
CA LEU A 234 -19.55 3.69 -10.75
C LEU A 234 -19.17 3.84 -9.26
N PRO A 235 -17.99 4.39 -8.89
CA PRO A 235 -17.64 4.60 -7.48
C PRO A 235 -18.64 5.49 -6.73
N GLU A 236 -19.07 6.60 -7.34
CA GLU A 236 -20.03 7.53 -6.72
C GLU A 236 -21.43 6.91 -6.62
N LYS A 237 -21.86 6.17 -7.65
CA LYS A 237 -23.11 5.39 -7.61
C LYS A 237 -23.07 4.33 -6.51
N ALA A 238 -21.94 3.62 -6.36
CA ALA A 238 -21.74 2.64 -5.31
C ALA A 238 -21.82 3.25 -3.92
N LYS A 239 -21.18 4.40 -3.72
CA LYS A 239 -21.27 5.16 -2.48
C LYS A 239 -22.73 5.55 -2.19
N ALA A 240 -23.44 6.10 -3.18
CA ALA A 240 -24.83 6.52 -3.03
C ALA A 240 -25.80 5.34 -2.74
N ALA A 241 -25.55 4.17 -3.33
CA ALA A 241 -26.37 2.97 -3.14
C ALA A 241 -26.01 2.17 -1.89
N GLN A 242 -24.93 2.51 -1.19
CA GLN A 242 -24.45 1.76 -0.03
C GLN A 242 -25.49 1.74 1.10
N THR A 243 -25.82 0.53 1.54
CA THR A 243 -26.65 0.23 2.71
C THR A 243 -25.95 -0.83 3.57
N LEU A 244 -26.41 -1.01 4.82
CA LEU A 244 -25.85 -2.07 5.65
C LEU A 244 -26.13 -3.45 5.05
N GLU A 245 -27.31 -3.61 4.46
CA GLU A 245 -27.74 -4.83 3.79
C GLU A 245 -26.89 -5.13 2.56
N SER A 246 -26.55 -4.12 1.74
CA SER A 246 -25.66 -4.33 0.59
C SER A 246 -24.25 -4.82 0.99
N LEU A 247 -23.84 -4.56 2.24
CA LEU A 247 -22.55 -5.01 2.78
C LEU A 247 -22.65 -6.40 3.42
N LEU A 248 -23.73 -6.67 4.15
CA LEU A 248 -23.86 -7.85 5.01
C LEU A 248 -24.81 -8.93 4.49
N VAL A 249 -25.55 -8.72 3.40
CA VAL A 249 -26.48 -9.72 2.85
C VAL A 249 -25.91 -10.29 1.55
N ALA A 250 -25.75 -11.61 1.49
CA ALA A 250 -25.35 -12.32 0.26
C ALA A 250 -26.07 -13.68 0.16
N GLY A 251 -27.03 -13.79 -0.75
CA GLY A 251 -27.89 -14.98 -0.84
C GLY A 251 -28.62 -15.23 0.50
N ASP A 252 -28.49 -16.45 1.04
CA ASP A 252 -29.08 -16.82 2.34
C ASP A 252 -28.24 -16.38 3.56
N LEU A 253 -27.10 -15.70 3.35
CA LEU A 253 -26.28 -15.16 4.42
C LEU A 253 -26.75 -13.76 4.80
N ASP A 254 -27.85 -13.69 5.56
CA ASP A 254 -28.52 -12.47 6.02
C ASP A 254 -28.37 -12.21 7.53
N TYR A 255 -27.36 -12.82 8.16
CA TYR A 255 -27.13 -12.76 9.61
C TYR A 255 -25.65 -12.59 9.97
N VAL A 256 -25.40 -12.15 11.20
CA VAL A 256 -24.09 -12.20 11.88
C VAL A 256 -24.19 -13.06 13.14
N ILE A 257 -23.07 -13.40 13.74
CA ILE A 257 -22.98 -14.25 14.93
C ILE A 257 -22.82 -13.37 16.17
N GLY A 258 -23.70 -13.54 17.15
CA GLY A 258 -23.58 -13.01 18.50
C GLY A 258 -22.92 -14.01 19.46
N LYS A 259 -22.98 -13.70 20.76
CA LYS A 259 -22.46 -14.59 21.81
C LYS A 259 -23.12 -15.97 21.73
N GLU A 260 -22.36 -17.00 22.11
CA GLU A 260 -22.81 -18.39 22.15
C GLU A 260 -23.30 -18.95 20.79
N GLY A 261 -22.95 -18.29 19.67
CA GLY A 261 -23.31 -18.73 18.32
C GLY A 261 -24.70 -18.30 17.87
N LEU A 262 -25.38 -17.42 18.61
CA LEU A 262 -26.70 -16.89 18.25
C LEU A 262 -26.65 -16.15 16.91
N LYS A 263 -27.50 -16.54 15.95
CA LYS A 263 -27.63 -15.82 14.68
C LYS A 263 -28.47 -14.56 14.87
N VAL A 264 -27.87 -13.41 14.61
CA VAL A 264 -28.51 -12.09 14.66
C VAL A 264 -28.80 -11.64 13.23
N PRO A 265 -30.09 -11.52 12.83
CA PRO A 265 -30.45 -11.04 11.49
C PRO A 265 -29.93 -9.63 11.21
N VAL A 266 -29.42 -9.39 10.00
CA VAL A 266 -28.88 -8.08 9.56
C VAL A 266 -29.94 -6.99 9.66
N LYS A 267 -31.22 -7.30 9.39
CA LYS A 267 -32.36 -6.38 9.55
C LYS A 267 -32.47 -5.76 10.96
N GLU A 268 -31.99 -6.44 12.00
CA GLU A 268 -31.99 -5.93 13.38
C GLU A 268 -30.84 -4.95 13.66
N LEU A 269 -29.90 -4.84 12.71
CA LEU A 269 -28.76 -3.94 12.75
C LEU A 269 -28.99 -2.70 11.87
N VAL A 270 -29.99 -2.71 10.99
CA VAL A 270 -30.36 -1.55 10.17
C VAL A 270 -30.77 -0.39 11.07
N GLY A 271 -30.28 0.82 10.77
CA GLY A 271 -30.49 2.00 11.61
C GLY A 271 -29.50 2.15 12.77
N LYS A 272 -28.56 1.22 12.95
CA LYS A 272 -27.51 1.29 13.98
C LYS A 272 -26.21 1.87 13.43
N THR A 273 -25.39 2.44 14.30
CA THR A 273 -24.00 2.78 13.98
C THR A 273 -23.15 1.53 14.17
N ILE A 274 -22.54 1.04 13.09
CA ILE A 274 -21.76 -0.20 13.09
C ILE A 274 -20.28 0.12 12.89
N LEU A 275 -19.43 -0.36 13.79
CA LEU A 275 -17.98 -0.34 13.63
C LEU A 275 -17.49 -1.73 13.22
N PHE A 276 -17.04 -1.87 11.98
CA PHE A 276 -16.36 -3.07 11.51
C PHE A 276 -14.92 -3.09 12.00
N PHE A 277 -14.53 -4.17 12.67
CA PHE A 277 -13.18 -4.41 13.14
C PHE A 277 -12.54 -5.54 12.32
N PHE A 278 -11.68 -5.16 11.38
CA PHE A 278 -10.92 -6.08 10.53
C PHE A 278 -9.61 -6.46 11.21
N ALA A 279 -9.46 -7.74 11.59
CA ALA A 279 -8.28 -8.18 12.32
C ALA A 279 -7.97 -9.66 12.11
N MET A 280 -6.68 -9.98 12.27
CA MET A 280 -6.16 -11.34 12.39
C MET A 280 -5.99 -11.65 13.88
N SER A 281 -6.45 -12.83 14.32
CA SER A 281 -6.48 -13.23 15.74
C SER A 281 -5.09 -13.33 16.39
N ASP A 282 -4.09 -13.72 15.61
CA ASP A 282 -2.69 -13.90 16.01
C ASP A 282 -1.87 -12.60 15.97
N SER A 283 -2.45 -11.50 15.50
CA SER A 283 -1.73 -10.24 15.37
C SER A 283 -1.45 -9.61 16.74
N PHE A 284 -0.16 -9.50 17.07
CA PHE A 284 0.32 -8.79 18.26
C PHE A 284 -0.22 -7.34 18.37
N HIS A 285 -0.39 -6.66 17.24
CA HIS A 285 -0.94 -5.32 17.19
C HIS A 285 -2.44 -5.31 17.56
N CYS A 286 -3.22 -6.29 17.09
CA CYS A 286 -4.62 -6.45 17.48
C CYS A 286 -4.75 -6.70 18.98
N GLN A 287 -3.95 -7.61 19.54
CA GLN A 287 -3.99 -7.95 20.96
C GLN A 287 -3.71 -6.74 21.86
N LYS A 288 -2.76 -5.87 21.48
CA LYS A 288 -2.48 -4.62 22.21
C LYS A 288 -3.58 -3.58 22.08
N PHE A 289 -4.30 -3.57 20.96
CA PHE A 289 -5.35 -2.59 20.68
C PHE A 289 -6.69 -2.94 21.36
N LEU A 290 -6.98 -4.24 21.51
CA LEU A 290 -8.25 -4.74 22.03
C LEU A 290 -8.72 -4.13 23.37
N PRO A 291 -7.90 -4.02 24.42
CA PRO A 291 -8.36 -3.44 25.69
C PRO A 291 -8.95 -2.04 25.51
N LYS A 292 -8.37 -1.25 24.59
CA LYS A 292 -8.83 0.09 24.30
C LYS A 292 -10.12 0.10 23.50
N LEU A 293 -10.25 -0.78 22.51
CA LEU A 293 -11.50 -0.94 21.75
C LEU A 293 -12.65 -1.41 22.66
N ILE A 294 -12.39 -2.34 23.60
CA ILE A 294 -13.38 -2.81 24.59
C ILE A 294 -13.82 -1.67 25.52
N GLU A 295 -12.87 -0.88 26.04
CA GLU A 295 -13.18 0.28 26.87
C GLU A 295 -14.06 1.29 26.12
N ALA A 296 -13.67 1.63 24.87
CA ALA A 296 -14.43 2.53 24.02
C ALA A 296 -15.83 1.97 23.73
N TYR A 297 -15.95 0.69 23.39
CA TYR A 297 -17.21 0.01 23.15
C TYR A 297 -18.16 0.17 24.34
N HIS A 298 -17.74 -0.16 25.55
CA HIS A 298 -18.60 -0.05 26.73
C HIS A 298 -18.96 1.40 27.08
N LYS A 299 -18.08 2.37 26.80
CA LYS A 299 -18.40 3.81 26.99
C LYS A 299 -19.44 4.28 25.97
N ILE A 300 -19.20 4.01 24.68
CA ILE A 300 -20.11 4.40 23.60
C ILE A 300 -21.45 3.70 23.75
N LYS A 301 -21.49 2.39 24.00
CA LYS A 301 -22.74 1.62 24.17
C LYS A 301 -23.62 2.13 25.31
N ARG A 302 -23.03 2.76 26.34
CA ARG A 302 -23.77 3.43 27.43
C ARG A 302 -24.36 4.78 27.01
N MET A 303 -23.70 5.48 26.08
CA MET A 303 -24.17 6.76 25.53
C MET A 303 -25.18 6.55 24.41
N ASP A 304 -24.96 5.52 23.57
CA ASP A 304 -25.77 5.16 22.43
C ASP A 304 -25.92 3.63 22.35
N SER A 305 -27.08 3.14 22.76
CA SER A 305 -27.41 1.71 22.72
C SER A 305 -27.47 1.13 21.30
N ALA A 306 -27.64 1.98 20.28
CA ALA A 306 -27.67 1.63 18.88
C ALA A 306 -26.27 1.56 18.25
N PHE A 307 -25.18 1.71 19.00
CA PHE A 307 -23.83 1.44 18.53
C PHE A 307 -23.49 -0.04 18.63
N GLU A 308 -22.92 -0.67 17.60
CA GLU A 308 -22.44 -2.06 17.67
C GLU A 308 -21.08 -2.22 17.00
N VAL A 309 -20.31 -3.22 17.44
CA VAL A 309 -19.07 -3.63 16.77
C VAL A 309 -19.32 -4.97 16.06
N ILE A 310 -18.83 -5.11 14.83
CA ILE A 310 -18.82 -6.38 14.10
C ILE A 310 -17.37 -6.73 13.79
N PHE A 311 -16.88 -7.81 14.38
CA PHE A 311 -15.58 -8.38 14.05
C PHE A 311 -15.65 -9.07 12.69
N VAL A 312 -14.69 -8.74 11.82
CA VAL A 312 -14.50 -9.36 10.52
C VAL A 312 -13.15 -10.07 10.54
N PRO A 313 -13.15 -11.42 10.57
CA PRO A 313 -11.91 -12.17 10.63
C PRO A 313 -11.17 -12.12 9.29
N MET A 314 -9.91 -11.69 9.32
CA MET A 314 -9.04 -11.68 8.14
C MET A 314 -8.10 -12.90 8.12
N GLY A 315 -7.81 -13.42 6.92
CA GLY A 315 -6.83 -14.49 6.70
C GLY A 315 -7.32 -15.92 6.97
N TYR A 316 -6.42 -16.91 6.79
CA TYR A 316 -6.69 -18.31 7.13
C TYR A 316 -6.68 -18.45 8.66
N MET A 317 -7.86 -18.55 9.25
CA MET A 317 -8.00 -18.72 10.69
C MET A 317 -8.08 -20.21 11.06
N ASP A 318 -7.30 -20.63 12.04
CA ASP A 318 -7.48 -21.92 12.72
C ASP A 318 -8.64 -21.83 13.74
N SER A 319 -9.01 -22.98 14.32
CA SER A 319 -10.06 -23.06 15.34
C SER A 319 -9.77 -22.22 16.61
N GLY A 320 -8.52 -21.85 16.89
CA GLY A 320 -8.13 -21.05 18.06
C GLY A 320 -8.50 -19.57 17.94
N ALA A 321 -8.62 -19.07 16.71
CA ALA A 321 -9.10 -17.72 16.43
C ALA A 321 -10.59 -17.50 16.78
N PHE A 322 -11.41 -18.55 16.63
CA PHE A 322 -12.82 -18.51 16.95
C PHE A 322 -13.05 -18.37 18.47
N GLU A 323 -12.22 -19.04 19.27
CA GLU A 323 -12.20 -18.91 20.73
C GLU A 323 -11.76 -17.50 21.18
N PHE A 324 -10.84 -16.88 20.43
CA PHE A 324 -10.44 -15.48 20.66
C PHE A 324 -11.60 -14.48 20.43
N PHE A 325 -12.41 -14.70 19.39
CA PHE A 325 -13.62 -13.91 19.16
C PHE A 325 -14.66 -14.07 20.29
N PHE A 326 -14.88 -15.28 20.80
CA PHE A 326 -15.85 -15.51 21.89
C PHE A 326 -15.54 -14.73 23.18
N ARG A 327 -14.30 -14.26 23.35
CA ARG A 327 -13.91 -13.41 24.48
C ARG A 327 -14.32 -11.95 24.32
N MET A 328 -14.83 -11.57 23.16
CA MET A 328 -15.23 -10.19 22.83
C MET A 328 -16.70 -9.93 23.16
N PRO A 329 -17.08 -8.68 23.50
CA PRO A 329 -18.45 -8.35 23.90
C PRO A 329 -19.43 -8.17 22.73
N TRP A 330 -18.96 -8.23 21.48
CA TRP A 330 -19.66 -7.77 20.28
C TRP A 330 -19.91 -8.88 19.24
N LEU A 331 -20.45 -8.53 18.07
CA LEU A 331 -20.86 -9.47 17.02
C LEU A 331 -19.69 -9.84 16.07
N ALA A 332 -19.84 -10.89 15.26
CA ALA A 332 -18.91 -11.24 14.19
C ALA A 332 -19.59 -11.72 12.92
N VAL A 333 -18.93 -11.50 11.78
CA VAL A 333 -19.18 -12.29 10.58
C VAL A 333 -18.74 -13.74 10.84
N PRO A 334 -19.52 -14.77 10.44
CA PRO A 334 -19.10 -16.16 10.55
C PRO A 334 -17.68 -16.39 9.99
N VAL A 335 -16.94 -17.32 10.58
CA VAL A 335 -15.65 -17.74 10.03
C VAL A 335 -15.90 -18.42 8.69
N ASP A 336 -14.97 -18.23 7.74
CA ASP A 336 -15.06 -18.79 6.39
C ASP A 336 -16.28 -18.34 5.59
N ASP A 337 -16.80 -17.14 5.91
CA ASP A 337 -17.92 -16.53 5.21
C ASP A 337 -17.44 -15.76 3.97
N ASP A 338 -18.03 -16.06 2.81
CA ASP A 338 -17.66 -15.45 1.52
C ASP A 338 -17.95 -13.94 1.43
N ARG A 339 -18.65 -13.37 2.43
CA ARG A 339 -18.83 -11.93 2.57
C ARG A 339 -17.54 -11.24 3.00
N ILE A 340 -16.62 -11.92 3.70
CA ILE A 340 -15.37 -11.32 4.24
C ILE A 340 -14.56 -10.65 3.13
N GLY A 341 -14.23 -11.38 2.05
CA GLY A 341 -13.44 -10.80 0.95
C GLY A 341 -14.18 -9.68 0.21
N SER A 342 -15.51 -9.69 0.20
CA SER A 342 -16.30 -8.58 -0.35
C SER A 342 -16.22 -7.35 0.55
N LEU A 343 -16.39 -7.53 1.85
CA LEU A 343 -16.30 -6.47 2.85
C LEU A 343 -14.91 -5.82 2.82
N GLU A 344 -13.84 -6.61 2.74
CA GLU A 344 -12.47 -6.12 2.61
C GLU A 344 -12.29 -5.24 1.37
N ASN A 345 -12.79 -5.68 0.21
CA ASN A 345 -12.66 -4.95 -1.05
C ASN A 345 -13.56 -3.71 -1.13
N THR A 346 -14.82 -3.83 -0.71
CA THR A 346 -15.80 -2.73 -0.77
C THR A 346 -15.47 -1.63 0.24
N LEU A 347 -15.01 -2.00 1.43
CA LEU A 347 -14.64 -1.05 2.49
C LEU A 347 -13.15 -0.66 2.44
N GLU A 348 -12.39 -1.17 1.47
CA GLU A 348 -10.95 -0.92 1.28
C GLU A 348 -10.11 -1.26 2.52
N ALA A 349 -10.52 -2.29 3.26
CA ALA A 349 -9.87 -2.75 4.47
C ALA A 349 -8.72 -3.73 4.16
N HIS A 350 -7.70 -3.26 3.46
CA HIS A 350 -6.56 -4.07 3.03
C HIS A 350 -5.47 -4.28 4.09
N TYR A 351 -5.56 -3.57 5.22
CA TYR A 351 -4.58 -3.64 6.30
C TYR A 351 -5.19 -4.19 7.59
N VAL A 352 -4.36 -4.90 8.36
CA VAL A 352 -4.74 -5.44 9.68
C VAL A 352 -5.00 -4.28 10.66
N ASN A 353 -6.02 -4.38 11.52
CA ASN A 353 -6.50 -3.33 12.43
C ASN A 353 -7.27 -2.18 11.76
N THR A 354 -7.83 -2.40 10.58
CA THR A 354 -8.71 -1.41 9.97
C THR A 354 -10.03 -1.35 10.74
N LEU A 355 -10.43 -0.14 11.16
CA LEU A 355 -11.74 0.12 11.74
C LEU A 355 -12.56 0.96 10.76
N VAL A 356 -13.65 0.41 10.25
CA VAL A 356 -14.57 1.12 9.34
C VAL A 356 -15.86 1.40 10.09
N VAL A 357 -16.36 2.64 10.04
CA VAL A 357 -17.60 3.03 10.72
C VAL A 357 -18.68 3.29 9.68
N ILE A 358 -19.79 2.57 9.81
CA ILE A 358 -21.02 2.73 9.04
C ILE A 358 -22.04 3.41 9.94
N GLY A 359 -22.62 4.51 9.46
CA GLY A 359 -23.66 5.24 10.18
C GLY A 359 -25.04 4.58 10.09
N PRO A 360 -26.03 5.12 10.83
CA PRO A 360 -27.40 4.60 10.85
C PRO A 360 -28.07 4.48 9.48
N THR A 361 -27.67 5.30 8.52
CA THR A 361 -28.19 5.28 7.14
C THR A 361 -27.58 4.18 6.27
N GLY A 362 -26.63 3.40 6.78
CA GLY A 362 -25.87 2.42 6.00
C GLY A 362 -24.68 3.01 5.23
N GLN A 363 -24.45 4.32 5.35
CA GLN A 363 -23.36 5.03 4.69
C GLN A 363 -22.07 5.01 5.52
N THR A 364 -20.92 4.95 4.84
CA THR A 364 -19.61 4.96 5.49
C THR A 364 -19.30 6.35 6.05
N ILE A 365 -19.09 6.45 7.37
CA ILE A 365 -18.65 7.67 8.06
C ILE A 365 -17.14 7.84 7.92
N THR A 366 -16.37 6.77 8.17
CA THR A 366 -14.92 6.77 8.03
C THR A 366 -14.41 5.37 7.70
N LYS A 367 -13.41 5.29 6.83
CA LYS A 367 -12.71 4.03 6.48
C LYS A 367 -11.58 3.70 7.45
N ASN A 368 -11.23 4.60 8.37
CA ASN A 368 -10.19 4.35 9.37
C ASN A 368 -10.44 5.13 10.67
N ALA A 369 -11.20 4.53 11.58
CA ALA A 369 -11.41 5.04 12.93
C ALA A 369 -10.31 4.64 13.93
N ALA A 370 -9.35 3.78 13.55
CA ALA A 370 -8.35 3.24 14.47
C ALA A 370 -7.51 4.35 15.10
N THR A 371 -7.06 5.31 14.29
CA THR A 371 -6.26 6.46 14.75
C THR A 371 -7.05 7.34 15.72
N SER A 372 -8.28 7.73 15.34
CA SER A 372 -9.15 8.54 16.19
C SER A 372 -9.50 7.85 17.51
N LEU A 373 -9.79 6.55 17.48
CA LEU A 373 -10.02 5.77 18.70
C LEU A 373 -8.76 5.69 19.56
N LYS A 374 -7.58 5.49 18.97
CA LYS A 374 -6.29 5.52 19.69
C LYS A 374 -6.01 6.87 20.34
N MET A 375 -6.54 7.97 19.81
CA MET A 375 -6.23 9.29 20.35
C MET A 375 -7.29 9.77 21.34
N TYR A 376 -8.56 9.68 20.96
CA TYR A 376 -9.68 10.27 21.69
C TYR A 376 -10.60 9.24 22.34
N GLY A 377 -10.37 7.94 22.11
CA GLY A 377 -11.19 6.88 22.69
C GLY A 377 -12.65 6.99 22.28
N ALA A 378 -13.55 6.98 23.27
CA ALA A 378 -14.99 7.09 23.04
C ALA A 378 -15.43 8.50 22.61
N ASP A 379 -14.66 9.54 22.93
CA ASP A 379 -15.04 10.93 22.63
C ASP A 379 -15.02 11.22 21.13
N ALA A 380 -14.27 10.41 20.36
CA ALA A 380 -14.27 10.42 18.91
C ALA A 380 -15.60 10.01 18.30
N TYR A 381 -16.49 9.28 19.01
CA TYR A 381 -17.77 8.82 18.47
C TYR A 381 -18.64 9.99 17.96
N PRO A 382 -19.21 9.95 16.73
CA PRO A 382 -19.33 8.80 15.81
C PRO A 382 -18.18 8.60 14.81
N PHE A 383 -17.00 9.14 15.09
CA PHE A 383 -15.77 9.07 14.30
C PHE A 383 -15.83 9.83 12.97
N SER A 384 -16.76 10.77 12.82
CA SER A 384 -16.82 11.68 11.66
C SER A 384 -15.73 12.75 11.76
N GLU A 385 -15.30 13.29 10.62
CA GLU A 385 -14.30 14.35 10.58
C GLU A 385 -14.72 15.59 11.38
N GLU A 386 -16.00 15.96 11.32
CA GLU A 386 -16.56 17.09 12.08
C GLU A 386 -16.44 16.83 13.57
N ARG A 387 -16.77 15.61 14.02
CA ARG A 387 -16.65 15.25 15.43
C ARG A 387 -15.20 15.29 15.91
N ILE A 388 -14.27 14.79 15.09
CA ILE A 388 -12.84 14.85 15.42
C ILE A 388 -12.38 16.31 15.53
N LYS A 389 -12.79 17.18 14.61
CA LYS A 389 -12.51 18.62 14.67
C LYS A 389 -13.09 19.26 15.92
N GLU A 390 -14.32 18.92 16.32
CA GLU A 390 -14.92 19.41 17.56
C GLU A 390 -14.11 19.03 18.80
N VAL A 391 -13.69 17.76 18.89
CA VAL A 391 -12.88 17.26 20.00
C VAL A 391 -11.51 17.98 20.03
N GLU A 392 -10.89 18.17 18.88
CA GLU A 392 -9.62 18.91 18.76
C GLU A 392 -9.78 20.40 19.10
N MET A 393 -10.90 21.01 18.72
CA MET A 393 -11.22 22.41 19.03
C MET A 393 -11.57 22.63 20.50
N ALA A 394 -12.11 21.62 21.17
CA ALA A 394 -12.41 21.66 22.61
C ALA A 394 -11.17 21.43 23.49
N GLN A 395 -10.02 21.05 22.90
CA GLN A 395 -8.77 20.86 23.64
C GLN A 395 -8.29 22.18 24.25
N THR A 396 -7.98 22.16 25.54
CA THR A 396 -7.30 23.26 26.24
C THR A 396 -5.99 22.78 26.85
N LEU A 397 -5.16 23.70 27.34
CA LEU A 397 -3.93 23.31 28.03
C LEU A 397 -4.24 22.55 29.32
N GLU A 398 -5.28 22.96 30.02
CA GLU A 398 -5.75 22.35 31.25
C GLU A 398 -6.31 20.95 31.01
N SER A 399 -7.04 20.70 29.91
CA SER A 399 -7.51 19.34 29.61
C SER A 399 -6.37 18.35 29.35
N LEU A 400 -5.17 18.84 28.98
CA LEU A 400 -3.97 18.03 28.82
C LEU A 400 -3.15 17.91 30.11
N LEU A 401 -2.98 19.01 30.85
CA LEU A 401 -2.04 19.10 31.97
C LEU A 401 -2.69 19.12 33.35
N VAL A 402 -4.02 19.01 33.49
CA VAL A 402 -4.69 18.93 34.80
C VAL A 402 -5.38 17.59 34.97
N ALA A 403 -5.14 16.91 36.09
CA ALA A 403 -5.84 15.67 36.45
C ALA A 403 -6.10 15.59 37.96
N GLY A 404 -7.34 15.81 38.39
CA GLY A 404 -7.67 15.92 39.82
C GLY A 404 -6.87 17.06 40.46
N ASP A 405 -6.15 16.74 41.55
CA ASP A 405 -5.29 17.71 42.27
C ASP A 405 -3.92 17.92 41.59
N LEU A 406 -3.62 17.23 40.48
CA LEU A 406 -2.40 17.44 39.69
C LEU A 406 -2.60 18.60 38.71
N ASP A 407 -2.59 19.83 39.24
CA ASP A 407 -2.82 21.08 38.50
C ASP A 407 -1.55 21.94 38.33
N TYR A 408 -0.37 21.35 38.55
CA TYR A 408 0.92 22.04 38.51
C TYR A 408 1.97 21.27 37.71
N VAL A 409 3.01 21.96 37.28
CA VAL A 409 4.28 21.41 36.78
C VAL A 409 5.40 21.83 37.74
N ILE A 410 6.59 21.23 37.62
CA ILE A 410 7.74 21.55 38.46
C ILE A 410 8.81 22.30 37.68
N GLY A 411 9.35 23.36 38.29
CA GLY A 411 10.55 24.05 37.85
C GLY A 411 11.80 23.50 38.56
N LYS A 412 12.86 24.30 38.54
CA LYS A 412 14.09 23.99 39.28
C LYS A 412 13.83 23.96 40.78
N GLU A 413 14.61 23.14 41.48
CA GLU A 413 14.56 22.99 42.94
C GLU A 413 13.16 22.57 43.47
N GLY A 414 12.33 21.96 42.60
CA GLY A 414 11.00 21.47 42.97
C GLY A 414 9.93 22.55 43.09
N LEU A 415 10.19 23.77 42.62
CA LEU A 415 9.18 24.84 42.60
C LEU A 415 7.94 24.40 41.82
N LYS A 416 6.77 24.40 42.48
CA LYS A 416 5.50 24.07 41.83
C LYS A 416 4.95 25.28 41.10
N VAL A 417 4.79 25.17 39.79
CA VAL A 417 4.21 26.19 38.91
C VAL A 417 2.79 25.74 38.52
N PRO A 418 1.73 26.45 38.92
CA PRO A 418 0.37 26.14 38.53
C PRO A 418 0.18 26.15 37.00
N VAL A 419 -0.55 25.18 36.45
CA VAL A 419 -0.83 25.08 35.00
C VAL A 419 -1.55 26.31 34.48
N LYS A 420 -2.39 26.96 35.30
CA LYS A 420 -3.05 28.23 34.96
C LYS A 420 -2.08 29.35 34.56
N GLU A 421 -0.83 29.33 35.03
CA GLU A 421 0.20 30.31 34.67
C GLU A 421 0.85 30.03 33.31
N LEU A 422 0.56 28.87 32.72
CA LEU A 422 0.97 28.46 31.38
C LEU A 422 -0.11 28.69 30.34
N VAL A 423 -1.35 28.94 30.75
CA VAL A 423 -2.47 29.22 29.85
C VAL A 423 -2.19 30.51 29.07
N GLY A 424 -2.46 30.49 27.76
CA GLY A 424 -2.14 31.62 26.87
C GLY A 424 -0.71 31.60 26.33
N LYS A 425 0.16 30.69 26.77
CA LYS A 425 1.53 30.52 26.24
C LYS A 425 1.59 29.45 25.15
N THR A 426 2.57 29.56 24.27
CA THR A 426 2.95 28.48 23.37
C THR A 426 3.83 27.49 24.13
N ILE A 427 3.40 26.23 24.24
CA ILE A 427 4.07 25.19 25.03
C ILE A 427 4.60 24.09 24.10
N LEU A 428 5.87 23.71 24.24
CA LEU A 428 6.36 22.43 23.72
C LEU A 428 6.29 21.36 24.80
N LEU A 429 5.55 20.29 24.54
CA LEU A 429 5.60 19.07 25.34
C LEU A 429 6.75 18.20 24.84
N PHE A 430 7.79 18.04 25.67
CA PHE A 430 8.99 17.28 25.34
C PHE A 430 8.94 15.89 25.96
N PHE A 431 8.62 14.88 25.15
CA PHE A 431 8.65 13.48 25.56
C PHE A 431 10.08 12.96 25.46
N SER A 432 10.69 12.67 26.61
CA SER A 432 12.12 12.37 26.70
C SER A 432 12.41 11.11 27.51
N ILE A 433 13.55 10.47 27.23
CA ILE A 433 14.08 9.35 27.99
C ILE A 433 15.61 9.42 28.00
N ARG A 434 16.25 9.38 29.18
CA ARG A 434 17.70 9.61 29.33
C ARG A 434 18.55 8.61 28.54
N ARG A 435 18.11 7.35 28.51
CA ARG A 435 18.83 6.25 27.81
C ARG A 435 18.87 6.43 26.29
N SER A 436 18.09 7.34 25.72
CA SER A 436 18.09 7.60 24.28
C SER A 436 19.29 8.48 23.90
N GLY A 437 20.19 7.93 23.08
CA GLY A 437 21.31 8.69 22.50
C GLY A 437 20.86 9.89 21.66
N THR A 438 19.73 9.76 20.96
CA THR A 438 19.14 10.85 20.18
C THR A 438 18.54 11.94 21.07
N CYS A 439 17.97 11.60 22.23
CA CYS A 439 17.52 12.60 23.21
C CYS A 439 18.69 13.45 23.71
N ARG A 440 19.82 12.81 24.05
CA ARG A 440 21.02 13.52 24.52
C ARG A 440 21.61 14.42 23.44
N GLY A 441 21.72 13.94 22.21
CA GLY A 441 22.24 14.73 21.08
C GLY A 441 21.33 15.91 20.70
N PHE A 442 20.01 15.73 20.78
CA PHE A 442 19.05 16.78 20.45
C PHE A 442 18.88 17.83 21.57
N LEU A 443 19.14 17.46 22.83
CA LEU A 443 18.93 18.35 23.99
C LEU A 443 19.69 19.67 23.84
N THR A 444 20.97 19.64 23.46
CA THR A 444 21.77 20.86 23.27
C THR A 444 21.15 21.80 22.23
N HIS A 445 20.70 21.24 21.11
CA HIS A 445 20.04 22.02 20.06
C HIS A 445 18.69 22.59 20.55
N LEU A 446 17.88 21.80 21.27
CA LEU A 446 16.63 22.27 21.84
C LEU A 446 16.84 23.40 22.86
N ILE A 447 17.92 23.36 23.65
CA ILE A 447 18.31 24.43 24.58
C ILE A 447 18.67 25.71 23.81
N GLU A 448 19.48 25.60 22.74
CA GLU A 448 19.83 26.74 21.87
C GLU A 448 18.58 27.41 21.30
N GLU A 449 17.68 26.63 20.69
CA GLU A 449 16.46 27.17 20.09
C GLU A 449 15.47 27.68 21.15
N TYR A 450 15.40 27.04 22.32
CA TYR A 450 14.58 27.50 23.45
C TYR A 450 14.96 28.92 23.87
N HIS A 451 16.26 29.21 24.04
CA HIS A 451 16.71 30.55 24.42
C HIS A 451 16.42 31.60 23.34
N LYS A 452 16.59 31.25 22.05
CA LYS A 452 16.24 32.14 20.94
C LYS A 452 14.76 32.48 20.93
N ILE A 453 13.88 31.48 21.04
CA ILE A 453 12.44 31.68 21.05
C ILE A 453 12.01 32.45 22.30
N LYS A 454 12.51 32.11 23.50
CA LYS A 454 12.22 32.85 24.75
C LYS A 454 12.64 34.32 24.68
N HIS A 455 13.72 34.63 23.97
CA HIS A 455 14.16 36.01 23.76
C HIS A 455 13.22 36.76 22.80
N MET A 456 12.66 36.08 21.79
CA MET A 456 11.67 36.65 20.87
C MET A 456 10.30 36.82 21.53
N ASP A 457 9.87 35.83 22.31
CA ASP A 457 8.59 35.80 22.98
C ASP A 457 8.69 35.12 24.36
N SER A 458 8.51 35.92 25.41
CA SER A 458 8.50 35.43 26.79
C SER A 458 7.31 34.49 27.10
N ALA A 459 6.26 34.52 26.27
CA ALA A 459 5.08 33.64 26.34
C ALA A 459 5.28 32.29 25.62
N PHE A 460 6.53 31.84 25.52
CA PHE A 460 6.90 30.48 25.10
C PHE A 460 7.35 29.66 26.32
N GLU A 461 7.14 28.35 26.37
CA GLU A 461 7.71 27.48 27.41
C GLU A 461 7.87 26.02 26.93
N VAL A 462 8.73 25.25 27.58
CA VAL A 462 8.87 23.80 27.36
C VAL A 462 8.46 23.05 28.64
N VAL A 463 7.68 21.99 28.50
CA VAL A 463 7.31 21.09 29.60
C VAL A 463 7.82 19.68 29.26
N ASN A 464 8.82 19.23 30.01
CA ASN A 464 9.38 17.89 29.90
C ASN A 464 8.43 16.83 30.49
N ILE A 465 8.13 15.83 29.67
CA ILE A 465 7.34 14.65 30.01
C ILE A 465 8.31 13.45 30.03
N SER A 466 8.95 13.20 31.17
CA SER A 466 9.93 12.11 31.27
C SER A 466 9.28 10.72 31.24
N MET A 467 9.81 9.87 30.37
CA MET A 467 9.49 8.45 30.25
C MET A 467 10.47 7.56 30.99
N ASP A 468 11.39 8.14 31.78
CA ASP A 468 12.32 7.38 32.60
C ASP A 468 11.57 6.53 33.64
N LYS A 469 12.16 5.39 33.97
CA LYS A 469 11.57 4.40 34.88
C LYS A 469 12.06 4.55 36.32
N ASP A 470 13.11 5.33 36.53
CA ASP A 470 13.78 5.55 37.82
C ASP A 470 13.99 7.06 38.07
N GLN A 471 13.94 7.45 39.34
CA GLN A 471 14.04 8.83 39.82
C GLN A 471 15.40 9.45 39.46
N ASP A 472 16.49 8.72 39.67
CA ASP A 472 17.85 9.21 39.47
C ASP A 472 18.09 9.62 38.01
N SER A 473 17.67 8.78 37.06
CA SER A 473 17.75 9.12 35.62
C SER A 473 16.92 10.35 35.27
N PHE A 474 15.74 10.51 35.89
CA PHE A 474 14.90 11.68 35.70
C PHE A 474 15.59 12.96 36.19
N GLU A 475 16.09 12.95 37.42
CA GLU A 475 16.74 14.11 38.05
C GLU A 475 18.02 14.51 37.33
N GLU A 476 18.88 13.54 37.00
CA GLU A 476 20.10 13.75 36.24
C GLU A 476 19.80 14.46 34.92
N PHE A 477 18.84 13.95 34.14
CA PHE A 477 18.53 14.51 32.83
C PHE A 477 17.79 15.85 32.92
N PHE A 478 16.84 16.00 33.86
CA PHE A 478 16.12 17.25 34.09
C PHE A 478 17.03 18.37 34.61
N SER A 479 18.10 18.05 35.35
CA SER A 479 19.06 19.04 35.87
C SER A 479 19.65 19.92 34.76
N GLY A 480 19.89 19.36 33.56
CA GLY A 480 20.45 20.05 32.40
C GLY A 480 19.45 20.87 31.57
N MET A 481 18.15 20.81 31.89
CA MET A 481 17.10 21.47 31.10
C MET A 481 16.71 22.84 31.68
N PRO A 482 16.64 23.93 30.91
CA PRO A 482 16.31 25.27 31.42
C PRO A 482 14.80 25.54 31.63
N TRP A 483 13.96 24.51 31.54
CA TRP A 483 12.50 24.61 31.45
C TRP A 483 11.78 23.76 32.51
N LEU A 484 10.44 23.65 32.41
CA LEU A 484 9.58 22.96 33.38
C LEU A 484 9.44 21.46 33.09
N SER A 485 8.95 20.67 34.04
CA SER A 485 8.67 19.24 33.85
C SER A 485 7.45 18.78 34.61
N LEU A 486 6.82 17.68 34.18
CA LEU A 486 5.95 16.93 35.08
C LEU A 486 6.79 16.26 36.19
N PRO A 487 6.25 16.16 37.42
CA PRO A 487 6.87 15.36 38.47
C PRO A 487 7.21 13.94 38.01
N PHE A 488 8.22 13.33 38.62
CA PHE A 488 8.45 11.90 38.43
C PHE A 488 7.24 11.09 38.91
N GLY A 489 6.93 9.98 38.24
CA GLY A 489 5.78 9.14 38.57
C GLY A 489 4.41 9.75 38.23
N ASP A 490 4.35 10.93 37.61
CA ASP A 490 3.08 11.60 37.33
C ASP A 490 2.16 10.77 36.41
N GLU A 491 0.92 10.55 36.83
CA GLU A 491 -0.06 9.72 36.11
C GLU A 491 -0.55 10.38 34.81
N ARG A 492 -0.48 11.72 34.70
CA ARG A 492 -0.84 12.46 33.46
C ARG A 492 0.01 12.01 32.28
N LYS A 493 1.26 11.56 32.52
CA LYS A 493 2.17 11.09 31.47
C LYS A 493 1.59 9.92 30.66
N LYS A 494 0.78 9.05 31.27
CA LYS A 494 0.12 7.93 30.56
C LYS A 494 -0.93 8.44 29.57
N SER A 495 -1.71 9.45 29.97
CA SER A 495 -2.72 10.08 29.12
C SER A 495 -2.08 10.84 27.96
N LEU A 496 -1.08 11.68 28.26
CA LEU A 496 -0.35 12.46 27.26
C LEU A 496 0.35 11.55 26.23
N LYS A 497 1.02 10.50 26.71
CA LYS A 497 1.66 9.50 25.84
C LYS A 497 0.68 8.85 24.86
N ARG A 498 -0.53 8.51 25.32
CA ARG A 498 -1.59 7.93 24.47
C ARG A 498 -2.15 8.94 23.48
N THR A 499 -2.46 10.14 23.95
CA THR A 499 -3.06 11.22 23.15
C THR A 499 -2.18 11.60 21.96
N PHE A 500 -0.86 11.67 22.19
CA PHE A 500 0.10 12.08 21.19
C PHE A 500 0.87 10.93 20.52
N GLN A 501 0.50 9.67 20.81
CA GLN A 501 1.16 8.46 20.27
C GLN A 501 2.69 8.49 20.45
N ALA A 502 3.14 8.97 21.61
CA ALA A 502 4.56 9.10 21.95
C ALA A 502 5.13 7.77 22.49
N ASP A 503 4.71 6.61 21.96
CA ASP A 503 5.03 5.29 22.49
C ASP A 503 6.17 4.56 21.77
N ILE A 504 6.57 5.04 20.58
CA ILE A 504 7.47 4.30 19.69
C ILE A 504 8.81 5.04 19.47
N ILE A 505 8.83 6.37 19.43
CA ILE A 505 10.01 7.15 19.03
C ILE A 505 10.30 8.24 20.07
N TYR A 506 11.53 8.26 20.60
CA TYR A 506 12.02 9.33 21.47
C TYR A 506 13.35 9.88 20.94
N PRO A 507 13.57 11.20 20.99
CA PRO A 507 12.68 12.22 21.54
C PRO A 507 11.46 12.51 20.66
N SER A 508 10.38 13.01 21.27
CA SER A 508 9.21 13.53 20.55
C SER A 508 8.81 14.90 21.12
N LEU A 509 8.38 15.81 20.24
CA LEU A 509 7.97 17.17 20.59
C LEU A 509 6.61 17.48 19.97
N VAL A 510 5.70 17.92 20.84
CA VAL A 510 4.36 18.38 20.46
C VAL A 510 4.25 19.86 20.79
N ALA A 511 3.86 20.68 19.83
CA ALA A 511 3.59 22.09 20.05
C ALA A 511 2.10 22.32 20.36
N ILE A 512 1.84 23.02 21.46
CA ILE A 512 0.53 23.50 21.89
C ILE A 512 0.55 25.02 21.76
N GLY A 513 -0.37 25.59 20.97
CA GLY A 513 -0.48 27.02 20.80
C GLY A 513 -1.10 27.72 22.02
N PRO A 514 -1.13 29.06 22.03
CA PRO A 514 -1.62 29.87 23.15
C PRO A 514 -3.08 29.58 23.53
N THR A 515 -3.88 29.10 22.56
CA THR A 515 -5.28 28.68 22.80
C THR A 515 -5.41 27.35 23.54
N GLY A 516 -4.32 26.65 23.84
CA GLY A 516 -4.33 25.30 24.42
C GLY A 516 -4.56 24.18 23.40
N ARG A 517 -4.72 24.52 22.12
CA ARG A 517 -4.87 23.57 21.01
C ARG A 517 -3.52 23.10 20.47
N THR A 518 -3.46 21.88 19.97
CA THR A 518 -2.26 21.30 19.37
C THR A 518 -1.97 21.96 18.03
N SER A 519 -0.85 22.65 17.90
CA SER A 519 -0.39 23.25 16.63
C SER A 519 0.25 22.20 15.71
N THR A 520 1.11 21.35 16.28
CA THR A 520 1.70 20.21 15.55
C THR A 520 2.15 19.13 16.53
N ARG A 521 2.05 17.87 16.09
CA ARG A 521 2.57 16.70 16.86
C ARG A 521 4.00 16.33 16.52
N ASN A 522 4.61 17.02 15.55
CA ASN A 522 5.97 16.76 15.09
C ASN A 522 6.79 18.06 15.07
N ALA A 523 6.76 18.80 16.18
CA ALA A 523 7.51 20.05 16.30
C ALA A 523 9.03 19.81 16.26
N MET A 524 9.48 18.59 16.54
CA MET A 524 10.88 18.21 16.45
C MET A 524 11.42 18.35 15.02
N HIS A 525 10.66 17.90 14.02
CA HIS A 525 11.02 18.08 12.61
C HIS A 525 11.12 19.56 12.26
N SER A 526 10.11 20.36 12.64
CA SER A 526 10.11 21.80 12.40
C SER A 526 11.32 22.52 13.02
N LEU A 527 11.70 22.18 14.26
CA LEU A 527 12.89 22.74 14.90
C LEU A 527 14.18 22.28 14.22
N ALA A 528 14.30 21.00 13.87
CA ALA A 528 15.50 20.48 13.20
C ALA A 528 15.73 21.09 11.81
N THR A 529 14.67 21.45 11.10
CA THR A 529 14.76 22.06 9.76
C THR A 529 14.91 23.58 9.82
N HIS A 530 14.09 24.25 10.63
CA HIS A 530 13.93 25.70 10.60
C HIS A 530 14.46 26.42 11.84
N GLY A 531 14.86 25.69 12.89
CA GLY A 531 15.24 26.27 14.18
C GLY A 531 14.13 27.10 14.79
N ALA A 532 14.50 28.18 15.49
CA ALA A 532 13.57 29.12 16.14
C ALA A 532 12.59 29.79 15.16
N ASP A 533 12.90 29.87 13.86
CA ASP A 533 12.01 30.46 12.86
C ASP A 533 10.71 29.66 12.69
N ALA A 534 10.71 28.38 13.09
CA ALA A 534 9.53 27.52 13.14
C ALA A 534 8.46 28.07 14.09
N TYR A 535 8.81 28.89 15.09
CA TYR A 535 7.86 29.51 16.00
C TYR A 535 6.84 30.37 15.23
N PRO A 536 5.52 30.28 15.51
CA PRO A 536 4.84 29.59 16.62
C PRO A 536 4.39 28.15 16.33
N PHE A 537 5.04 27.47 15.39
CA PHE A 537 4.77 26.09 14.96
C PHE A 537 3.37 25.89 14.36
N SER A 538 2.76 26.95 13.80
CA SER A 538 1.50 26.83 13.06
C SER A 538 1.73 26.18 11.70
N GLU A 539 0.71 25.48 11.20
CA GLU A 539 0.79 24.81 9.90
C GLU A 539 1.12 25.78 8.77
N GLU A 540 0.54 26.98 8.78
CA GLU A 540 0.80 28.02 7.78
C GLU A 540 2.26 28.49 7.82
N ARG A 541 2.82 28.66 9.02
CA ARG A 541 4.20 29.10 9.19
C ARG A 541 5.19 28.05 8.70
N ILE A 542 4.96 26.79 9.04
CA ILE A 542 5.83 25.70 8.58
C ILE A 542 5.76 25.56 7.06
N LYS A 543 4.57 25.61 6.45
CA LYS A 543 4.42 25.61 4.98
C LYS A 543 5.14 26.76 4.31
N GLU A 544 5.07 27.97 4.86
CA GLU A 544 5.79 29.14 4.34
C GLU A 544 7.32 28.91 4.32
N LEU A 545 7.85 28.33 5.40
CA LEU A 545 9.28 28.06 5.53
C LEU A 545 9.74 26.92 4.62
N ASP A 546 8.96 25.84 4.54
CA ASP A 546 9.23 24.71 3.65
C ASP A 546 9.27 25.17 2.20
N GLN A 547 8.29 25.98 1.77
CA GLN A 547 8.27 26.55 0.41
C GLN A 547 9.51 27.42 0.13
N LYS A 548 9.96 28.23 1.10
CA LYS A 548 11.18 29.02 0.94
C LYS A 548 12.40 28.14 0.78
N ILE A 549 12.49 27.05 1.54
CA ILE A 549 13.58 26.08 1.39
C ILE A 549 13.50 25.41 0.02
N ASP A 550 12.34 24.95 -0.43
CA ASP A 550 12.15 24.30 -1.73
C ASP A 550 12.53 25.23 -2.90
N GLU A 551 12.13 26.50 -2.85
CA GLU A 551 12.52 27.49 -3.85
C GLU A 551 14.03 27.77 -3.84
N MET A 552 14.64 27.88 -2.65
CA MET A 552 16.10 27.97 -2.55
C MET A 552 16.79 26.74 -3.12
N ALA A 553 16.18 25.57 -2.94
CA ALA A 553 16.75 24.30 -3.35
C ALA A 553 16.83 24.16 -4.87
N LYS A 554 15.91 24.76 -5.65
CA LYS A 554 16.02 24.79 -7.12
C LYS A 554 17.33 25.39 -7.65
N GLY A 555 18.02 26.21 -6.85
CA GLY A 555 19.32 26.79 -7.18
C GLY A 555 20.53 25.96 -6.69
N TRP A 556 20.31 24.80 -6.06
CA TRP A 556 21.37 23.97 -5.50
C TRP A 556 21.85 22.92 -6.52
N PRO A 557 23.18 22.74 -6.66
CA PRO A 557 23.70 21.73 -7.58
C PRO A 557 23.40 20.30 -7.12
N GLU A 558 23.08 19.43 -8.08
CA GLU A 558 22.65 18.05 -7.84
C GLU A 558 23.69 17.20 -7.12
N LYS A 559 24.99 17.48 -7.34
CA LYS A 559 26.10 16.70 -6.78
C LYS A 559 27.19 17.61 -6.22
N ARG A 560 27.74 17.26 -5.06
CA ARG A 560 28.81 18.02 -4.37
C ARG A 560 29.95 17.11 -3.92
N LYS A 561 31.20 17.58 -4.05
CA LYS A 561 32.36 16.92 -3.39
C LYS A 561 32.53 17.51 -2.00
N HIS A 562 33.03 16.71 -1.06
CA HIS A 562 33.39 17.18 0.28
C HIS A 562 34.75 16.60 0.67
N GLU A 563 35.67 17.45 1.14
CA GLU A 563 37.08 17.11 1.37
C GLU A 563 37.26 15.98 2.39
N GLN A 564 36.39 15.95 3.40
CA GLN A 564 36.42 14.93 4.47
C GLN A 564 35.65 13.64 4.10
N HIS A 565 35.18 13.51 2.86
CA HIS A 565 34.37 12.36 2.42
C HIS A 565 34.99 11.63 1.23
N LYS A 566 35.43 10.39 1.46
CA LYS A 566 36.18 9.60 0.48
C LYS A 566 35.33 9.00 -0.65
N HIS A 567 34.02 8.80 -0.43
CA HIS A 567 33.15 8.20 -1.45
C HIS A 567 32.59 9.26 -2.41
N GLY A 568 33.28 9.55 -3.50
CA GLY A 568 32.73 10.28 -4.65
C GLY A 568 31.97 11.58 -4.33
N LYS A 569 31.02 11.95 -5.20
CA LYS A 569 30.15 13.12 -4.99
C LYS A 569 28.93 12.72 -4.15
N LEU A 570 28.57 13.55 -3.16
CA LEU A 570 27.30 13.49 -2.45
C LEU A 570 26.18 13.94 -3.38
N GLU A 571 25.07 13.23 -3.38
CA GLU A 571 23.88 13.52 -4.17
C GLU A 571 22.86 14.22 -3.28
N TRP A 572 22.23 15.25 -3.84
CA TRP A 572 21.19 15.97 -3.14
C TRP A 572 19.89 15.14 -3.07
N SER A 573 19.30 15.02 -1.89
CA SER A 573 18.07 14.25 -1.64
C SER A 573 17.22 14.87 -0.53
N CYS A 574 15.91 14.64 -0.54
CA CYS A 574 14.99 15.04 0.52
C CYS A 574 14.74 13.88 1.47
N LEU A 575 15.35 13.94 2.67
CA LEU A 575 15.15 12.93 3.69
C LEU A 575 13.95 13.32 4.57
N HIS A 576 12.95 12.45 4.61
CA HIS A 576 11.73 12.64 5.43
C HIS A 576 11.97 12.40 6.94
N GLY A 577 13.21 12.09 7.34
CA GLY A 577 13.62 11.81 8.71
C GLY A 577 14.70 12.77 9.24
N LEU A 578 15.06 12.61 10.51
CA LEU A 578 16.17 13.34 11.13
C LEU A 578 17.49 12.69 10.72
N TYR A 579 18.50 13.51 10.44
CA TYR A 579 19.87 13.04 10.22
C TYR A 579 20.88 13.94 10.95
N MET A 580 22.08 13.41 11.19
CA MET A 580 23.18 14.17 11.77
C MET A 580 24.08 14.69 10.65
N CYS A 581 24.26 16.00 10.55
CA CYS A 581 25.22 16.58 9.61
C CYS A 581 26.65 16.21 10.01
N ARG A 582 27.45 15.72 9.07
CA ARG A 582 28.83 15.29 9.33
C ARG A 582 29.83 16.42 9.45
N ASP A 583 29.48 17.61 8.95
CA ASP A 583 30.31 18.82 9.06
C ASP A 583 30.07 19.54 10.39
N CYS A 584 28.85 20.05 10.62
CA CYS A 584 28.56 20.84 11.82
C CYS A 584 28.12 20.02 13.04
N HIS A 585 27.94 18.70 12.89
CA HIS A 585 27.46 17.81 13.95
C HIS A 585 26.11 18.21 14.58
N LYS A 586 25.29 18.98 13.85
CA LYS A 586 23.92 19.32 14.25
C LYS A 586 22.92 18.43 13.52
N ILE A 587 21.77 18.22 14.17
CA ILE A 587 20.65 17.48 13.59
C ILE A 587 20.01 18.33 12.49
N GLY A 588 19.59 17.70 11.39
CA GLY A 588 18.81 18.31 10.31
C GLY A 588 17.65 17.41 9.89
N SER A 589 16.76 17.96 9.07
CA SER A 589 15.68 17.22 8.42
C SER A 589 15.27 17.89 7.11
N GLY A 590 14.69 17.13 6.18
CA GLY A 590 14.36 17.60 4.83
C GLY A 590 15.53 17.47 3.87
N TRP A 591 15.79 18.51 3.08
CA TRP A 591 16.85 18.48 2.06
C TRP A 591 18.25 18.33 2.63
N CYS A 592 19.05 17.46 2.02
CA CYS A 592 20.41 17.13 2.46
C CYS A 592 21.27 16.60 1.31
N TYR A 593 22.59 16.68 1.43
CA TYR A 593 23.52 15.99 0.53
C TYR A 593 23.92 14.66 1.15
N LEU A 594 23.62 13.55 0.50
CA LEU A 594 23.87 12.19 1.00
C LEU A 594 24.83 11.43 0.08
N CYS A 595 25.65 10.58 0.67
CA CYS A 595 26.36 9.56 -0.08
C CYS A 595 25.43 8.37 -0.35
N SER A 596 25.43 7.86 -1.57
CA SER A 596 24.73 6.61 -1.91
C SER A 596 25.42 5.36 -1.36
N MET A 597 26.70 5.47 -1.01
CA MET A 597 27.55 4.35 -0.57
C MET A 597 27.73 4.29 0.96
N CYS A 598 27.38 5.35 1.70
CA CYS A 598 27.46 5.35 3.17
C CYS A 598 26.53 6.39 3.81
N SER A 599 26.41 6.38 5.14
CA SER A 599 25.57 7.30 5.91
C SER A 599 26.18 8.71 6.10
N PHE A 600 27.04 9.15 5.17
CA PHE A 600 27.60 10.50 5.21
C PHE A 600 26.59 11.48 4.61
N GLY A 601 26.11 12.40 5.45
CA GLY A 601 25.11 13.39 5.10
C GLY A 601 25.49 14.79 5.56
N LEU A 602 25.18 15.81 4.77
CA LEU A 602 25.42 17.22 5.08
C LEU A 602 24.14 18.04 5.01
N HIS A 603 24.04 19.08 5.86
CA HIS A 603 23.07 20.16 5.61
C HIS A 603 23.38 20.83 4.27
N PRO A 604 22.37 21.29 3.53
CA PRO A 604 22.60 22.00 2.27
C PRO A 604 23.51 23.22 2.40
N LYS A 605 23.41 23.93 3.54
CA LYS A 605 24.26 25.10 3.86
C LYS A 605 25.69 24.72 4.27
N CYS A 606 25.91 23.48 4.73
CA CYS A 606 27.23 22.95 5.10
C CYS A 606 27.96 22.35 3.90
N ALA A 607 27.30 22.16 2.76
CA ALA A 607 27.97 21.71 1.56
C ALA A 607 28.82 22.86 0.97
N PRO A 608 30.08 22.61 0.62
CA PRO A 608 30.95 23.64 0.05
C PRO A 608 30.37 24.21 -1.24
N LYS A 609 30.46 25.54 -1.40
CA LYS A 609 30.11 26.22 -2.65
C LYS A 609 31.23 25.96 -3.67
N GLU A 610 30.90 25.69 -4.92
CA GLU A 610 31.91 25.60 -5.98
C GLU A 610 32.61 26.95 -6.13
N GLU A 611 33.94 26.95 -6.05
CA GLU A 611 34.75 28.05 -6.55
C GLU A 611 34.53 28.13 -8.06
N LYS A 612 33.99 29.25 -8.54
CA LYS A 612 34.01 29.55 -9.97
C LYS A 612 35.47 29.77 -10.35
N LYS A 613 36.09 28.80 -11.02
CA LYS A 613 37.30 29.07 -11.78
C LYS A 613 36.88 29.90 -12.99
N GLU A 614 37.29 31.16 -13.02
CA GLU A 614 37.31 31.96 -14.24
C GLU A 614 38.32 31.30 -15.17
N GLU A 615 37.84 30.68 -16.24
CA GLU A 615 38.69 30.18 -17.32
C GLU A 615 39.12 31.39 -18.16
N GLU A 616 40.38 31.79 -18.02
CA GLU A 616 41.04 32.69 -18.97
C GLU A 616 41.15 31.98 -20.33
N GLU A 617 40.40 32.47 -21.31
CA GLU A 617 40.58 32.12 -22.72
C GLU A 617 41.95 32.62 -23.20
N HIS A 618 42.91 31.71 -23.30
CA HIS A 618 44.07 31.90 -24.17
C HIS A 618 43.83 31.16 -25.49
N ASP A 619 43.40 31.95 -26.47
CA ASP A 619 43.44 31.67 -27.90
C ASP A 619 44.91 31.60 -28.34
N GLU A 620 45.33 30.48 -28.95
CA GLU A 620 46.51 30.46 -29.82
C GLU A 620 46.47 29.21 -30.72
N GLY A 621 46.08 29.43 -31.97
CA GLY A 621 46.45 28.55 -33.08
C GLY A 621 47.69 29.07 -33.79
N SER A 622 48.75 28.27 -33.85
CA SER A 622 49.50 28.00 -35.08
C SER A 622 50.56 26.92 -34.86
N GLU A 623 50.69 26.04 -35.83
CA GLU A 623 51.80 25.11 -36.04
C GLU A 623 53.18 25.79 -35.94
N CYS A 624 54.21 25.03 -35.56
CA CYS A 624 55.35 24.63 -36.41
C CYS A 624 56.51 24.11 -35.54
N ASP A 625 56.92 22.88 -35.87
CA ASP A 625 58.30 22.36 -35.94
C ASP A 625 59.31 22.53 -34.79
N GLY A 626 59.99 21.41 -34.52
CA GLY A 626 61.44 21.47 -34.30
C GLY A 626 61.93 20.84 -33.00
N GLU A 627 61.97 19.51 -32.99
CA GLU A 627 63.21 18.74 -32.81
C GLU A 627 64.19 19.08 -31.66
N VAL A 628 64.52 18.01 -30.92
CA VAL A 628 65.87 17.48 -30.66
C VAL A 628 66.38 17.45 -29.20
N TYR A 629 66.39 16.20 -28.72
CA TYR A 629 67.44 15.48 -27.98
C TYR A 629 67.64 15.70 -26.48
N ASN A 630 67.49 14.56 -25.79
CA ASN A 630 68.45 13.95 -24.85
C ASN A 630 68.69 14.69 -23.52
N ASP A 631 68.75 14.02 -22.37
CA ASP A 631 69.63 12.88 -22.13
C ASP A 631 69.46 12.35 -20.68
N PHE A 632 69.93 11.11 -20.50
CA PHE A 632 70.56 10.55 -19.29
C PHE A 632 69.74 10.10 -18.06
N GLU A 633 69.61 8.76 -17.98
CA GLU A 633 70.22 7.87 -16.98
C GLU A 633 69.88 8.00 -15.48
N ASP A 634 69.24 6.90 -15.03
CA ASP A 634 69.73 5.96 -14.02
C ASP A 634 69.67 6.22 -12.51
N SER A 635 69.40 5.07 -11.88
CA SER A 635 69.69 4.60 -10.52
C SER A 635 68.70 5.03 -9.45
N GLU A 636 67.86 4.11 -8.96
CA GLU A 636 68.15 2.92 -8.13
C GLU A 636 68.37 3.27 -6.65
N ASP A 637 67.49 2.63 -5.88
CA ASP A 637 67.77 1.91 -4.64
C ASP A 637 67.86 2.62 -3.28
N SER A 638 66.90 2.17 -2.46
CA SER A 638 67.02 1.67 -1.08
C SER A 638 67.63 2.56 -0.01
N GLU A 639 66.92 2.70 1.12
CA GLU A 639 67.25 1.90 2.32
C GLU A 639 66.21 2.11 3.45
N ASP A 640 65.88 0.97 4.06
CA ASP A 640 65.62 0.72 5.48
C ASP A 640 64.31 1.16 6.16
N SER A 641 63.48 0.15 6.41
CA SER A 641 62.87 -0.02 7.74
C SER A 641 62.60 -1.51 8.03
N GLU A 642 63.51 -2.14 8.77
CA GLU A 642 63.23 -3.38 9.52
C GLU A 642 62.75 -3.01 10.94
N ASP A 643 61.61 -3.61 11.27
CA ASP A 643 61.23 -4.28 12.52
C ASP A 643 61.24 -3.53 13.86
N PHE A 644 60.04 -3.45 14.45
CA PHE A 644 59.86 -3.68 15.88
C PHE A 644 58.62 -4.54 16.14
N GLU A 645 58.87 -5.58 16.93
CA GLU A 645 58.01 -6.70 17.31
C GLU A 645 56.80 -6.30 18.18
N ASP A 646 55.66 -6.96 17.95
CA ASP A 646 54.60 -7.12 18.94
C ASP A 646 54.73 -8.52 19.57
N SER A 647 54.66 -8.56 20.90
CA SER A 647 54.54 -9.78 21.70
C SER A 647 53.14 -9.85 22.30
N GLU A 648 52.40 -10.91 21.94
CA GLU A 648 51.27 -11.43 22.70
C GLU A 648 51.79 -12.38 23.78
N ASP A 649 51.26 -12.32 25.00
CA ASP A 649 50.50 -13.45 25.58
C ASP A 649 50.07 -13.26 27.06
N SER A 650 48.88 -13.81 27.35
CA SER A 650 48.34 -14.32 28.64
C SER A 650 47.98 -13.28 29.74
N GLU A 651 46.82 -13.27 30.41
CA GLU A 651 45.75 -14.25 30.74
C GLU A 651 44.37 -13.55 30.84
#